data_AF-A0A258LMC1-F1
#
_entry.id   AF-A0A258LMC1-F1
#
_cell.length_a   1.000
_cell.length_b   1.000
_cell.length_c   1.000
_cell.angle_alpha   90.00
_cell.angle_beta   90.00
_cell.angle_gamma   90.00
#
_symmetry.space_group_name_H-M   'P 1'
#
loop_
_entity.id
_entity.type
_entity.pdbx_description
1 polymer ?
#
loop_
_entity_poly.entity_id
_entity_poly.type
_entity_poly.pdbx_seq_one_letter_code
_entity_poly.pdbx_strand_id
1 'polypeptide(L)'
;AAALLTPVQPVQAQTKPPAPPPSQYIQCINPGQPLLRIPEIVSANGKLRGVITLRTEANRMNLGATGNQCVAQPVRAFRAAHGTLPGYAGSIPVGFKDATVPQPPSQYADPMPGPTLRARVGDLVQLTLLNQVDTGPFGDSIDRAEHGMGCDESSAPYPSIDKFPDCFHGSSTGNIHYHGTHTNPTTTGDNVFIEIRPSPRKNGEPVVTEKSVRKSMDQFFATCEKALAKDPLVQWPFSWADLPKSYVSEQTKLLKAYDRDRANMQKLWPVDQAQLDIGAWPQYYIGAYPSCFRLPAYQESTWPPTAPMIPAAPGIMAMAAAKFGKTIKLPAGHDHQMTKGGDMPPVPAPRPLVMGQSPGTHWYHAHKHGSTTINVNNGMTGLFVIEGKYDDDLNAYYGAGWTRKQPLMQINELGVSPNLFTGKRGPLPFQVNGRPQPTVSMKSGEVQMWRLSNGAARSGAYFVGPPTGFAWKQIAQDGVQLTPANYWNNENQPFLMSAGNRVDLLVKAPVNTGATTQSFDVQVRQSVNDLENATNPLMTLLTVVVEPGPAVTGNAATFVPQDQAPTQPPFLTDVIDSEIAGTQTIVFESVAPNPAPPAGVKAPFTQQTINGQKFDGNIGEVILLNRAQEWKIVNRTTNASQPGPINHPFHIHINPFQVVEIFDPQAPYLDPTTHKPVIIPPPSPNPKNVKADYVRLYVTSAAAKTYDGQCVLDPLDESTWKPCAGDPQPGKTGRIWWDVFGMPSGLSVTVDNKPIVIPGYFKMRSRFVDYTGQWVIHCHILAHEDRGMMNVVEVVPFLTPYSHH
;
A
#
# COMPACT_ATOMS: atom_id res chain seq x y z
N ALA A 1 -53.43 -7.27 -20.45
CA ALA A 1 -54.09 -5.98 -20.77
C ALA A 1 -54.31 -5.24 -19.46
N ALA A 2 -54.03 -3.94 -19.47
CA ALA A 2 -53.94 -3.05 -18.32
C ALA A 2 -55.10 -3.18 -17.31
N ALA A 3 -54.78 -3.30 -16.02
CA ALA A 3 -55.47 -2.62 -14.92
C ALA A 3 -54.79 -2.93 -13.58
N LEU A 4 -54.67 -1.87 -12.75
CA LEU A 4 -54.29 -1.82 -11.33
C LEU A 4 -52.87 -1.32 -11.02
N LEU A 5 -52.56 -0.13 -11.58
CA LEU A 5 -51.70 0.85 -10.92
C LEU A 5 -52.47 1.44 -9.73
N THR A 6 -52.09 1.04 -8.51
CA THR A 6 -52.20 1.90 -7.32
C THR A 6 -50.78 2.27 -6.90
N PRO A 7 -50.47 3.56 -6.71
CA PRO A 7 -49.14 3.96 -6.26
C PRO A 7 -49.02 3.61 -4.78
N VAL A 8 -48.29 2.55 -4.46
CA VAL A 8 -47.80 2.36 -3.11
C VAL A 8 -46.78 3.48 -2.87
N GLN A 9 -47.14 4.41 -2.01
CA GLN A 9 -46.25 5.48 -1.57
C GLN A 9 -44.93 4.87 -1.07
N PRO A 10 -43.77 5.46 -1.42
CA PRO A 10 -42.51 5.03 -0.83
C PRO A 10 -42.63 5.24 0.68
N VAL A 11 -42.53 4.14 1.44
CA VAL A 11 -42.25 4.24 2.87
C VAL A 11 -40.95 5.00 2.98
N GLN A 12 -41.05 6.22 3.50
CA GLN A 12 -39.93 7.10 3.75
C GLN A 12 -38.83 6.27 4.43
N ALA A 13 -37.72 6.09 3.70
CA ALA A 13 -36.41 6.02 4.32
C ALA A 13 -36.39 7.09 5.43
N GLN A 14 -35.77 6.83 6.57
CA GLN A 14 -35.49 7.88 7.55
C GLN A 14 -34.57 8.91 6.91
N THR A 15 -35.14 9.76 6.07
CA THR A 15 -34.57 10.94 5.44
C THR A 15 -34.69 12.02 6.49
N LYS A 16 -33.78 11.97 7.46
CA LYS A 16 -33.19 13.26 7.79
C LYS A 16 -32.37 13.61 6.55
N PRO A 17 -32.74 14.64 5.77
CA PRO A 17 -31.84 15.09 4.72
C PRO A 17 -30.48 15.34 5.38
N PRO A 18 -29.36 14.98 4.73
CA PRO A 18 -28.06 15.44 5.17
C PRO A 18 -28.18 16.95 5.42
N ALA A 19 -27.57 17.45 6.49
CA ALA A 19 -27.41 18.88 6.62
C ALA A 19 -26.86 19.40 5.27
N PRO A 20 -27.40 20.52 4.72
CA PRO A 20 -26.86 21.07 3.48
C PRO A 20 -25.34 21.17 3.64
N PRO A 21 -24.54 20.94 2.57
CA PRO A 21 -23.11 21.14 2.68
C PRO A 21 -22.91 22.55 3.23
N PRO A 22 -22.07 22.76 4.26
CA PRO A 22 -21.72 24.11 4.62
C PRO A 22 -21.10 24.72 3.36
N SER A 23 -21.83 25.62 2.71
CA SER A 23 -21.35 26.52 1.66
C SER A 23 -20.33 27.53 2.21
N GLN A 24 -19.86 27.29 3.43
CA GLN A 24 -18.94 28.11 4.18
C GLN A 24 -17.58 27.45 4.08
N TYR A 25 -16.71 28.06 3.28
CA TYR A 25 -15.29 27.82 3.40
C TYR A 25 -14.88 28.02 4.86
N ILE A 26 -14.25 27.00 5.43
CA ILE A 26 -13.61 27.07 6.74
C ILE A 26 -12.11 27.21 6.55
N GLN A 27 -11.42 27.77 7.54
CA GLN A 27 -9.98 27.91 7.46
C GLN A 27 -9.30 26.54 7.47
N CYS A 28 -8.47 26.26 6.47
CA CYS A 28 -7.60 25.10 6.46
C CYS A 28 -6.58 25.16 7.61
N ILE A 29 -5.98 24.02 7.92
CA ILE A 29 -4.85 23.96 8.84
C ILE A 29 -3.73 24.85 8.29
N ASN A 30 -3.26 25.80 9.09
CA ASN A 30 -2.13 26.65 8.69
C ASN A 30 -0.85 25.80 8.59
N PRO A 31 -0.01 26.03 7.58
CA PRO A 31 1.36 25.50 7.53
C PRO A 31 2.18 25.85 8.79
N GLY A 32 3.23 25.07 9.07
CA GLY A 32 4.19 25.37 10.14
C GLY A 32 3.77 24.91 11.55
N GLN A 33 2.62 24.23 11.70
CA GLN A 33 2.25 23.60 12.96
C GLN A 33 3.23 22.47 13.34
N PRO A 34 3.46 22.19 14.63
CA PRO A 34 4.28 21.06 15.04
C PRO A 34 3.78 19.74 14.42
N LEU A 35 4.71 18.86 14.07
CA LEU A 35 4.41 17.53 13.55
C LEU A 35 3.45 16.80 14.49
N LEU A 36 2.30 16.39 13.95
CA LEU A 36 1.28 15.70 14.72
C LEU A 36 1.77 14.31 15.12
N ARG A 37 1.72 13.99 16.41
CA ARG A 37 1.93 12.62 16.90
C ARG A 37 0.64 11.84 16.78
N ILE A 38 0.68 10.74 16.04
CA ILE A 38 -0.47 9.86 15.81
C ILE A 38 -0.66 8.93 17.03
N PRO A 39 -1.91 8.68 17.49
CA PRO A 39 -2.18 7.72 18.54
C PRO A 39 -1.65 6.32 18.20
N GLU A 40 -1.19 5.57 19.19
CA GLU A 40 -0.62 4.24 18.97
C GLU A 40 -1.46 3.13 19.64
N ILE A 41 -1.52 1.97 18.98
CA ILE A 41 -1.88 0.69 19.60
C ILE A 41 -0.56 -0.08 19.76
N VAL A 42 -0.13 -0.28 21.01
CA VAL A 42 1.19 -0.81 21.33
C VAL A 42 1.06 -2.22 21.90
N SER A 43 1.95 -3.12 21.48
CA SER A 43 1.97 -4.47 22.01
C SER A 43 2.35 -4.51 23.48
N ALA A 44 1.73 -5.45 24.20
CA ALA A 44 2.02 -5.73 25.60
C ALA A 44 2.00 -7.25 25.81
N ASN A 45 2.99 -7.77 26.54
CA ASN A 45 3.11 -9.19 26.87
C ASN A 45 3.06 -10.11 25.62
N GLY A 46 3.81 -9.74 24.57
CA GLY A 46 3.89 -10.53 23.34
C GLY A 46 2.70 -10.39 22.40
N LYS A 47 1.82 -9.40 22.60
CA LYS A 47 0.55 -9.28 21.87
C LYS A 47 0.26 -7.84 21.47
N LEU A 48 0.12 -7.58 20.18
CA LEU A 48 -0.47 -6.35 19.66
C LEU A 48 -1.99 -6.51 19.64
N ARG A 49 -2.67 -6.05 20.69
CA ARG A 49 -4.12 -6.22 20.82
C ARG A 49 -4.84 -4.88 20.79
N GLY A 50 -5.84 -4.73 19.92
CA GLY A 50 -6.59 -3.48 19.80
C GLY A 50 -7.80 -3.52 18.87
N VAL A 51 -8.47 -2.37 18.78
CA VAL A 51 -9.66 -2.18 17.93
C VAL A 51 -9.42 -1.00 17.01
N ILE A 52 -9.50 -1.26 15.70
CA ILE A 52 -9.50 -0.24 14.65
C ILE A 52 -10.94 -0.07 14.19
N THR A 53 -11.47 1.13 14.32
CA THR A 53 -12.84 1.46 13.89
C THR A 53 -12.78 2.30 12.62
N LEU A 54 -13.45 1.84 11.57
CA LEU A 54 -13.83 2.65 10.42
C LEU A 54 -15.07 3.42 10.83
N ARG A 55 -14.99 4.75 10.82
CA ARG A 55 -16.13 5.61 11.16
C ARG A 55 -16.23 6.81 10.22
N THR A 56 -17.43 7.37 10.18
CA THR A 56 -17.69 8.64 9.50
C THR A 56 -17.27 9.80 10.39
N GLU A 57 -16.46 10.71 9.85
CA GLU A 57 -16.06 11.95 10.53
C GLU A 57 -16.24 13.15 9.60
N ALA A 58 -16.59 14.30 10.16
CA ALA A 58 -16.59 15.55 9.41
C ALA A 58 -15.21 16.23 9.53
N ASN A 59 -14.40 16.12 8.48
CA ASN A 59 -13.03 16.62 8.46
C ASN A 59 -12.88 17.91 7.65
N ARG A 60 -11.91 18.75 8.06
CA ARG A 60 -11.48 19.95 7.32
C ARG A 60 -10.67 19.54 6.09
N MET A 61 -11.33 19.37 4.96
CA MET A 61 -10.69 18.84 3.75
C MET A 61 -10.35 19.95 2.76
N ASN A 62 -9.10 19.95 2.29
CA ASN A 62 -8.66 20.86 1.24
C ASN A 62 -9.12 20.33 -0.12
N LEU A 63 -9.97 21.09 -0.80
CA LEU A 63 -10.48 20.73 -2.13
C LEU A 63 -9.63 21.32 -3.28
N GLY A 64 -8.45 21.86 -3.00
CA GLY A 64 -7.64 22.55 -4.01
C GLY A 64 -8.27 23.86 -4.49
N ALA A 65 -9.09 24.50 -3.66
CA ALA A 65 -9.58 25.85 -3.92
C ALA A 65 -8.44 26.87 -3.71
N THR A 66 -8.44 27.96 -4.46
CA THR A 66 -7.46 29.05 -4.32
C THR A 66 -7.71 29.80 -3.01
N GLY A 67 -6.67 29.96 -2.19
CA GLY A 67 -6.77 30.50 -0.82
C GLY A 67 -6.79 29.38 0.22
N ASN A 68 -6.42 29.69 1.47
CA ASN A 68 -6.31 28.71 2.58
C ASN A 68 -7.71 28.23 3.06
N GLN A 69 -8.54 27.76 2.13
CA GLN A 69 -9.96 27.48 2.28
C GLN A 69 -10.22 25.98 2.19
N CYS A 70 -10.70 25.42 3.29
CA CYS A 70 -11.13 24.03 3.41
C CYS A 70 -12.66 23.98 3.42
N VAL A 71 -13.21 22.79 3.20
CA VAL A 71 -14.63 22.52 3.37
C VAL A 71 -14.76 21.37 4.36
N ALA A 72 -15.76 21.46 5.25
CA ALA A 72 -16.11 20.32 6.09
C ALA A 72 -16.72 19.23 5.22
N GLN A 73 -16.12 18.04 5.21
CA GLN A 73 -16.54 16.92 4.40
C GLN A 73 -16.71 15.67 5.27
N PRO A 74 -17.81 14.91 5.10
CA PRO A 74 -17.89 13.59 5.68
C PRO A 74 -16.84 12.70 5.00
N VAL A 75 -16.04 12.00 5.80
CA VAL A 75 -14.99 11.08 5.33
C VAL A 75 -15.01 9.80 6.12
N ARG A 76 -14.47 8.72 5.53
CA ARG A 76 -14.23 7.47 6.25
C ARG A 76 -12.80 7.46 6.79
N ALA A 77 -12.64 7.16 8.07
CA ALA A 77 -11.31 7.16 8.67
C ALA A 77 -11.10 5.98 9.61
N PHE A 78 -9.87 5.46 9.64
CA PHE A 78 -9.43 4.53 10.68
C PHE A 78 -9.14 5.29 11.97
N ARG A 79 -9.68 4.79 13.08
CA ARG A 79 -9.47 5.35 14.42
C ARG A 79 -9.32 4.25 15.45
N ALA A 80 -8.48 4.47 16.45
CA ALA A 80 -8.42 3.56 17.60
C ALA A 80 -9.60 3.86 18.55
N ALA A 81 -10.25 2.82 19.06
CA ALA A 81 -11.28 2.97 20.10
C ALA A 81 -10.69 3.39 21.47
N HIS A 82 -9.45 2.96 21.76
CA HIS A 82 -8.74 3.17 23.02
C HIS A 82 -7.24 3.52 22.83
N GLY A 83 -6.89 4.20 21.74
CA GLY A 83 -5.49 4.51 21.41
C GLY A 83 -4.81 5.31 22.53
N THR A 84 -3.60 4.89 22.91
CA THR A 84 -2.79 5.64 23.88
C THR A 84 -1.96 6.69 23.15
N LEU A 85 -1.93 7.92 23.66
CA LEU A 85 -0.84 8.83 23.34
C LEU A 85 0.43 8.25 24.01
N PRO A 86 1.58 8.13 23.32
CA PRO A 86 2.66 7.30 23.86
C PRO A 86 3.33 7.92 25.09
N GLY A 87 3.53 7.13 26.16
CA GLY A 87 4.69 7.22 27.05
C GLY A 87 4.81 8.40 28.04
N TYR A 88 3.72 8.93 28.59
CA TYR A 88 3.80 10.00 29.60
C TYR A 88 4.15 9.49 31.01
N ALA A 89 5.44 9.19 31.21
CA ALA A 89 6.08 9.16 32.53
C ALA A 89 7.21 10.22 32.57
N GLY A 90 6.85 11.51 32.48
CA GLY A 90 7.64 12.57 33.11
C GLY A 90 8.50 13.52 32.26
N SER A 91 8.65 13.36 30.94
CA SER A 91 9.24 14.46 30.12
C SER A 91 8.88 14.35 28.64
N ILE A 92 8.35 15.43 28.09
CA ILE A 92 8.05 15.60 26.67
C ILE A 92 9.38 15.68 25.88
N PRO A 93 9.56 14.94 24.77
CA PRO A 93 10.75 15.10 23.93
C PRO A 93 10.93 16.56 23.51
N VAL A 94 12.18 17.01 23.42
CA VAL A 94 12.50 18.38 22.98
C VAL A 94 11.98 18.55 21.56
N GLY A 95 11.04 19.48 21.36
CA GLY A 95 10.34 19.69 20.09
C GLY A 95 8.87 19.29 20.02
N PHE A 96 8.33 18.64 21.07
CA PHE A 96 6.97 18.10 21.06
C PHE A 96 6.12 18.58 22.25
N LYS A 97 6.45 19.74 22.82
CA LYS A 97 5.99 20.26 24.12
C LYS A 97 4.46 20.41 24.29
N ASP A 98 3.68 20.28 23.22
CA ASP A 98 2.22 20.50 23.22
C ASP A 98 1.43 19.38 22.50
N ALA A 99 1.77 18.11 22.72
CA ALA A 99 1.04 16.97 22.14
C ALA A 99 -0.32 16.69 22.83
N THR A 100 -1.14 17.73 23.02
CA THR A 100 -2.58 17.54 22.93
C THR A 100 -2.92 17.46 21.46
N VAL A 101 -3.67 16.45 20.99
CA VAL A 101 -4.32 16.55 19.66
C VAL A 101 -5.05 17.89 19.68
N PRO A 102 -4.65 18.91 18.89
CA PRO A 102 -5.25 20.22 19.01
C PRO A 102 -6.75 20.03 18.79
N GLN A 103 -7.56 20.29 19.82
CA GLN A 103 -9.00 20.35 19.61
C GLN A 103 -9.19 21.49 18.62
N PRO A 104 -9.70 21.22 17.42
CA PRO A 104 -9.81 22.25 16.42
C PRO A 104 -10.65 23.39 17.02
N PRO A 105 -10.28 24.66 16.79
CA PRO A 105 -11.10 25.80 17.23
C PRO A 105 -12.48 25.84 16.54
N SER A 106 -12.75 24.88 15.64
CA SER A 106 -13.99 24.65 14.92
C SER A 106 -14.63 23.32 15.34
N GLN A 107 -15.93 23.16 15.10
CA GLN A 107 -16.68 21.91 15.28
C GLN A 107 -16.23 20.73 14.38
N TYR A 108 -15.23 20.89 13.50
CA TYR A 108 -14.79 19.90 12.52
C TYR A 108 -13.39 19.36 12.81
N ALA A 109 -13.17 18.06 12.62
CA ALA A 109 -11.91 17.38 12.91
C ALA A 109 -10.82 17.65 11.86
N ASP A 110 -9.56 17.48 12.28
CA ASP A 110 -8.42 17.56 11.38
C ASP A 110 -8.20 16.25 10.63
N PRO A 111 -7.88 16.29 9.32
CA PRO A 111 -7.38 15.13 8.62
C PRO A 111 -6.16 14.55 9.34
N MET A 112 -6.20 13.26 9.60
CA MET A 112 -5.08 12.50 10.15
C MET A 112 -5.19 11.04 9.72
N PRO A 113 -4.04 10.35 9.55
CA PRO A 113 -4.05 8.90 9.37
C PRO A 113 -4.62 8.18 10.60
N GLY A 114 -4.93 6.91 10.43
CA GLY A 114 -5.25 5.97 11.48
C GLY A 114 -4.11 5.71 12.46
N PRO A 115 -4.41 5.02 13.58
CA PRO A 115 -3.44 4.82 14.66
C PRO A 115 -2.19 4.10 14.19
N THR A 116 -1.02 4.42 14.74
CA THR A 116 0.16 3.59 14.50
C THR A 116 0.04 2.28 15.27
N LEU A 117 0.22 1.17 14.58
CA LEU A 117 0.39 -0.14 15.18
C LEU A 117 1.86 -0.30 15.58
N ARG A 118 2.14 -0.74 16.80
CA ARG A 118 3.50 -1.00 17.26
C ARG A 118 3.57 -2.39 17.86
N ALA A 119 4.21 -3.31 17.16
CA ALA A 119 4.47 -4.66 17.63
C ALA A 119 5.98 -4.92 17.67
N ARG A 120 6.35 -6.12 18.09
CA ARG A 120 7.70 -6.65 18.01
C ARG A 120 7.70 -7.96 17.23
N VAL A 121 8.79 -8.26 16.53
CA VAL A 121 9.01 -9.59 15.92
C VAL A 121 8.77 -10.68 16.98
N GLY A 122 7.95 -11.67 16.64
CA GLY A 122 7.48 -12.74 17.54
C GLY A 122 6.11 -12.48 18.17
N ASP A 123 5.64 -11.23 18.21
CA ASP A 123 4.33 -10.88 18.78
C ASP A 123 3.18 -11.50 17.99
N LEU A 124 2.08 -11.73 18.70
CA LEU A 124 0.79 -12.06 18.11
C LEU A 124 -0.02 -10.79 17.86
N VAL A 125 -0.41 -10.55 16.60
CA VAL A 125 -1.34 -9.48 16.23
C VAL A 125 -2.76 -9.98 16.52
N GLN A 126 -3.56 -9.18 17.23
CA GLN A 126 -4.93 -9.47 17.65
C GLN A 126 -5.77 -8.20 17.49
N LEU A 127 -6.17 -7.90 16.26
CA LEU A 127 -6.91 -6.68 15.93
C LEU A 127 -8.37 -6.99 15.63
N THR A 128 -9.27 -6.20 16.19
CA THR A 128 -10.68 -6.19 15.75
C THR A 128 -10.88 -5.00 14.81
N LEU A 129 -11.23 -5.27 13.56
CA LEU A 129 -11.71 -4.23 12.66
C LEU A 129 -13.21 -4.07 12.86
N LEU A 130 -13.67 -2.86 13.18
CA LEU A 130 -15.09 -2.51 13.28
C LEU A 130 -15.46 -1.58 12.14
N ASN A 131 -16.44 -1.97 11.33
CA ASN A 131 -17.02 -1.06 10.35
C ASN A 131 -18.26 -0.39 10.92
N GLN A 132 -18.10 0.87 11.33
CA GLN A 132 -19.17 1.72 11.87
C GLN A 132 -19.38 2.97 11.00
N VAL A 133 -19.03 2.90 9.72
CA VAL A 133 -19.34 3.96 8.76
C VAL A 133 -20.85 4.21 8.75
N ASP A 134 -21.25 5.46 8.92
CA ASP A 134 -22.59 5.93 8.56
C ASP A 134 -22.64 6.12 7.05
N THR A 135 -23.49 5.35 6.37
CA THR A 135 -23.66 5.40 4.92
C THR A 135 -24.55 6.55 4.47
N GLY A 136 -25.30 7.19 5.38
CA GLY A 136 -26.21 8.29 5.07
C GLY A 136 -25.55 9.45 4.31
N PRO A 137 -24.36 9.93 4.75
CA PRO A 137 -23.61 10.98 4.03
C PRO A 137 -22.94 10.53 2.73
N PHE A 138 -22.93 9.23 2.41
CA PHE A 138 -22.20 8.66 1.28
C PHE A 138 -23.14 7.97 0.29
N GLY A 139 -23.98 8.76 -0.37
CA GLY A 139 -25.05 8.32 -1.26
C GLY A 139 -24.69 7.07 -2.09
N ASP A 140 -25.50 6.01 -1.94
CA ASP A 140 -25.44 4.74 -2.68
C ASP A 140 -24.10 3.97 -2.73
N SER A 141 -23.13 4.33 -1.88
CA SER A 141 -21.77 3.77 -1.76
C SER A 141 -21.64 2.25 -1.59
N ILE A 142 -22.73 1.53 -1.34
CA ILE A 142 -22.74 0.09 -1.11
C ILE A 142 -23.51 -0.65 -2.20
N ASP A 143 -24.64 -0.11 -2.67
CA ASP A 143 -25.67 -0.92 -3.34
C ASP A 143 -25.81 -0.66 -4.85
N ARG A 144 -25.60 0.58 -5.31
CA ARG A 144 -25.70 0.90 -6.75
C ARG A 144 -24.42 0.60 -7.53
N ALA A 145 -23.31 0.62 -6.80
CA ALA A 145 -21.98 0.27 -7.26
C ALA A 145 -21.91 -1.14 -7.88
N GLU A 146 -22.56 -2.12 -7.25
CA GLU A 146 -22.50 -3.53 -7.61
C GLU A 146 -23.29 -3.88 -8.89
N HIS A 147 -24.24 -3.03 -9.28
CA HIS A 147 -24.98 -3.15 -10.53
C HIS A 147 -24.35 -2.33 -11.67
N GLY A 148 -23.15 -1.78 -11.44
CA GLY A 148 -22.48 -0.88 -12.39
C GLY A 148 -23.29 0.39 -12.65
N MET A 149 -24.02 0.90 -11.65
CA MET A 149 -24.85 2.11 -11.76
C MET A 149 -24.71 3.03 -10.53
N GLY A 150 -23.50 3.30 -10.04
CA GLY A 150 -23.32 4.21 -8.91
C GLY A 150 -21.85 4.36 -8.49
N CYS A 151 -21.34 5.58 -8.62
CA CYS A 151 -20.15 6.05 -7.92
C CYS A 151 -20.59 6.69 -6.60
N ASP A 152 -19.68 6.82 -5.63
CA ASP A 152 -19.88 7.74 -4.50
C ASP A 152 -20.16 9.17 -5.01
N GLU A 153 -21.41 9.60 -4.94
CA GLU A 153 -21.83 10.96 -5.29
C GLU A 153 -21.92 11.84 -4.02
N SER A 154 -20.91 12.68 -3.75
CA SER A 154 -21.13 13.86 -2.91
C SER A 154 -21.79 14.94 -3.76
N SER A 155 -22.92 15.52 -3.33
CA SER A 155 -23.86 16.33 -4.12
C SER A 155 -23.24 17.34 -5.13
N ALA A 156 -22.99 16.80 -6.35
CA ALA A 156 -22.78 17.33 -7.71
C ALA A 156 -21.46 18.05 -8.15
N PRO A 157 -21.03 17.94 -9.43
CA PRO A 157 -21.31 16.91 -10.45
C PRO A 157 -20.09 16.03 -10.77
N TYR A 158 -20.31 14.75 -11.17
CA TYR A 158 -19.61 13.96 -12.22
C TYR A 158 -19.37 12.47 -11.85
N PRO A 159 -19.87 11.47 -12.64
CA PRO A 159 -21.10 11.45 -13.47
C PRO A 159 -21.92 10.13 -13.41
N SER A 160 -23.11 10.16 -14.01
CA SER A 160 -24.19 9.16 -14.01
C SER A 160 -24.21 8.17 -15.20
N ILE A 161 -23.06 7.76 -15.73
CA ILE A 161 -22.96 6.85 -16.90
C ILE A 161 -21.84 5.79 -16.80
N ASP A 162 -21.32 5.55 -15.60
CA ASP A 162 -20.19 4.64 -15.39
C ASP A 162 -20.63 3.19 -15.15
N LYS A 163 -19.79 2.23 -15.56
CA LYS A 163 -20.00 0.78 -15.33
C LYS A 163 -18.75 0.17 -14.69
N PHE A 164 -18.97 -0.83 -13.83
CA PHE A 164 -17.92 -1.66 -13.24
C PHE A 164 -16.90 -2.12 -14.31
N PRO A 165 -15.58 -2.02 -14.08
CA PRO A 165 -14.88 -1.72 -12.82
C PRO A 165 -14.44 -0.25 -12.62
N ASP A 166 -15.03 0.73 -13.31
CA ASP A 166 -14.42 2.08 -13.44
C ASP A 166 -14.87 3.14 -12.39
N CYS A 167 -15.70 2.78 -11.40
CA CYS A 167 -16.25 3.66 -10.36
C CYS A 167 -15.71 3.38 -8.94
N PHE A 168 -15.76 4.38 -8.04
CA PHE A 168 -15.56 4.13 -6.60
C PHE A 168 -16.71 3.32 -6.02
N HIS A 169 -16.51 2.01 -5.88
CA HIS A 169 -17.53 1.03 -5.53
C HIS A 169 -17.32 0.51 -4.11
N GLY A 170 -18.40 0.43 -3.32
CA GLY A 170 -18.32 -0.23 -2.02
C GLY A 170 -17.42 0.49 -1.03
N SER A 171 -17.20 1.79 -1.14
CA SER A 171 -16.27 2.57 -0.31
C SER A 171 -16.68 2.71 1.15
N SER A 172 -17.93 2.42 1.48
CA SER A 172 -18.37 2.23 2.87
C SER A 172 -18.10 0.81 3.36
N THR A 173 -17.81 -0.15 2.48
CA THR A 173 -17.25 -1.46 2.81
C THR A 173 -15.76 -1.31 3.10
N GLY A 174 -15.26 -2.03 4.09
CA GLY A 174 -13.87 -1.93 4.52
C GLY A 174 -13.17 -3.28 4.55
N ASN A 175 -11.85 -3.20 4.47
CA ASN A 175 -10.89 -4.24 4.81
C ASN A 175 -9.59 -3.56 5.26
N ILE A 176 -8.55 -4.35 5.52
CA ILE A 176 -7.24 -3.84 5.92
C ILE A 176 -6.17 -4.70 5.24
N HIS A 177 -5.19 -4.04 4.64
CA HIS A 177 -3.98 -4.63 4.11
C HIS A 177 -2.77 -4.23 4.96
N TYR A 178 -1.87 -5.17 5.25
CA TYR A 178 -0.67 -4.99 6.06
C TYR A 178 0.59 -5.03 5.19
N HIS A 179 0.96 -3.87 4.67
CA HIS A 179 2.03 -3.69 3.72
C HIS A 179 3.41 -3.94 4.35
N GLY A 180 4.17 -4.90 3.82
CA GLY A 180 5.48 -5.31 4.32
C GLY A 180 5.46 -6.37 5.42
N THR A 181 4.30 -7.00 5.68
CA THR A 181 4.19 -8.08 6.67
C THR A 181 4.34 -9.48 6.07
N HIS A 182 5.16 -10.32 6.70
CA HIS A 182 5.33 -11.74 6.34
C HIS A 182 4.35 -12.60 7.15
N THR A 183 3.12 -12.70 6.66
CA THR A 183 2.01 -13.36 7.36
C THR A 183 1.23 -14.26 6.42
N ASN A 184 0.29 -15.04 6.96
CA ASN A 184 -0.66 -15.74 6.11
C ASN A 184 -1.48 -14.74 5.26
N PRO A 185 -1.56 -14.93 3.93
CA PRO A 185 -2.28 -14.04 3.03
C PRO A 185 -3.80 -14.27 3.04
N THR A 186 -4.25 -15.34 3.70
CA THR A 186 -5.65 -15.77 3.68
C THR A 186 -6.29 -15.63 5.06
N THR A 187 -7.60 -15.83 5.14
CA THR A 187 -8.35 -15.93 6.40
C THR A 187 -8.19 -14.67 7.25
N THR A 188 -7.68 -14.74 8.48
CA THR A 188 -7.55 -13.60 9.42
C THR A 188 -6.19 -12.91 9.39
N GLY A 189 -5.33 -13.25 8.43
CA GLY A 189 -4.07 -12.55 8.17
C GLY A 189 -4.26 -11.31 7.31
N ASP A 190 -3.48 -11.23 6.24
CA ASP A 190 -3.50 -10.14 5.25
C ASP A 190 -4.42 -10.48 4.06
N ASN A 191 -5.68 -10.79 4.36
CA ASN A 191 -6.66 -11.18 3.36
C ASN A 191 -7.42 -9.97 2.81
N VAL A 192 -7.00 -9.47 1.65
CA VAL A 192 -7.62 -8.30 1.01
C VAL A 192 -8.95 -8.61 0.30
N PHE A 193 -9.33 -9.87 0.15
CA PHE A 193 -10.59 -10.24 -0.49
C PHE A 193 -11.80 -10.08 0.42
N ILE A 194 -11.60 -9.93 1.74
CA ILE A 194 -12.70 -9.78 2.69
C ILE A 194 -13.47 -8.47 2.46
N GLU A 195 -14.79 -8.54 2.64
CA GLU A 195 -15.67 -7.40 2.49
C GLU A 195 -16.51 -7.20 3.75
N ILE A 196 -16.12 -6.22 4.57
CA ILE A 196 -16.77 -5.94 5.84
C ILE A 196 -17.73 -4.78 5.63
N ARG A 197 -19.02 -5.08 5.55
CA ARG A 197 -20.09 -4.07 5.42
C ARG A 197 -20.27 -3.29 6.71
N PRO A 198 -20.74 -2.04 6.66
CA PRO A 198 -21.06 -1.27 7.85
C PRO A 198 -22.04 -1.98 8.77
N SER A 199 -21.86 -1.74 10.06
CA SER A 199 -22.84 -2.10 11.07
C SER A 199 -24.21 -1.51 10.71
N PRO A 200 -25.29 -2.31 10.76
CA PRO A 200 -26.65 -1.78 10.77
C PRO A 200 -26.81 -0.76 11.89
N ARG A 201 -27.70 0.21 11.69
CA ARG A 201 -27.99 1.25 12.68
C ARG A 201 -29.39 1.10 13.27
N LYS A 202 -29.50 1.33 14.58
CA LYS A 202 -30.77 1.42 15.30
C LYS A 202 -30.80 2.74 16.04
N ASN A 203 -31.79 3.59 15.75
CA ASN A 203 -31.89 4.95 16.29
C ASN A 203 -30.64 5.81 16.02
N GLY A 204 -30.03 5.64 14.84
CA GLY A 204 -28.80 6.35 14.45
C GLY A 204 -27.50 5.73 14.96
N GLU A 205 -27.54 4.78 15.90
CA GLU A 205 -26.35 4.17 16.51
C GLU A 205 -26.03 2.79 15.89
N PRO A 206 -24.74 2.42 15.75
CA PRO A 206 -24.35 1.11 15.23
C PRO A 206 -24.76 -0.02 16.19
N VAL A 207 -25.34 -1.09 15.65
CA VAL A 207 -25.72 -2.31 16.37
C VAL A 207 -24.49 -3.17 16.70
N VAL A 208 -23.55 -3.27 15.76
CA VAL A 208 -22.26 -3.95 15.95
C VAL A 208 -21.27 -2.93 16.51
N THR A 209 -20.86 -3.16 17.76
CA THR A 209 -19.97 -2.31 18.54
C THR A 209 -18.89 -3.15 19.17
N GLU A 210 -17.82 -2.51 19.64
CA GLU A 210 -16.79 -3.20 20.41
C GLU A 210 -17.41 -4.01 21.56
N LYS A 211 -18.35 -3.41 22.30
CA LYS A 211 -19.04 -4.07 23.41
C LYS A 211 -19.82 -5.31 22.95
N SER A 212 -20.50 -5.25 21.81
CA SER A 212 -21.32 -6.38 21.34
C SER A 212 -20.48 -7.56 20.84
N VAL A 213 -19.29 -7.30 20.27
CA VAL A 213 -18.42 -8.37 19.75
C VAL A 213 -17.33 -8.81 20.71
N ARG A 214 -17.07 -8.08 21.80
CA ARG A 214 -15.96 -8.34 22.74
C ARG A 214 -15.87 -9.81 23.17
N LYS A 215 -16.98 -10.40 23.62
CA LYS A 215 -16.99 -11.80 24.08
C LYS A 215 -16.57 -12.78 22.98
N SER A 216 -17.08 -12.63 21.75
CA SER A 216 -16.68 -13.46 20.62
C SER A 216 -15.24 -13.25 20.20
N MET A 217 -14.76 -12.00 20.23
CA MET A 217 -13.38 -11.68 19.88
C MET A 217 -12.40 -12.21 20.92
N ASP A 218 -12.72 -12.11 22.21
CA ASP A 218 -11.94 -12.70 23.30
C ASP A 218 -11.79 -14.22 23.13
N GLN A 219 -12.89 -14.91 22.81
CA GLN A 219 -12.89 -16.34 22.54
C GLN A 219 -12.08 -16.70 21.30
N PHE A 220 -12.24 -15.93 20.22
CA PHE A 220 -11.48 -16.11 18.98
C PHE A 220 -9.99 -15.96 19.24
N PHE A 221 -9.56 -14.85 19.85
CA PHE A 221 -8.16 -14.56 20.11
C PHE A 221 -7.52 -15.54 21.09
N ALA A 222 -8.25 -16.02 22.11
CA ALA A 222 -7.75 -17.06 22.99
C ALA A 222 -7.53 -18.41 22.27
N THR A 223 -8.36 -18.71 21.25
CA THR A 223 -8.20 -19.91 20.43
C THR A 223 -7.06 -19.74 19.43
N CYS A 224 -6.98 -18.56 18.81
CA CYS A 224 -5.90 -18.18 17.91
C CYS A 224 -4.53 -18.32 18.57
N GLU A 225 -4.39 -17.78 19.78
CA GLU A 225 -3.15 -17.85 20.54
C GLU A 225 -2.72 -19.29 20.79
N LYS A 226 -3.65 -20.18 21.14
CA LYS A 226 -3.36 -21.60 21.33
C LYS A 226 -2.98 -22.30 20.02
N ALA A 227 -3.60 -21.91 18.91
CA ALA A 227 -3.30 -22.48 17.59
C ALA A 227 -1.89 -22.06 17.12
N LEU A 228 -1.60 -20.76 17.19
CA LEU A 228 -0.35 -20.15 16.71
C LEU A 228 0.81 -20.24 17.72
N ALA A 229 0.59 -20.81 18.91
CA ALA A 229 1.67 -21.16 19.84
C ALA A 229 2.41 -22.43 19.44
N LYS A 230 1.83 -23.27 18.58
CA LYS A 230 2.40 -24.56 18.19
C LYS A 230 3.55 -24.41 17.20
N ASP A 231 3.34 -23.58 16.18
CA ASP A 231 4.29 -23.33 15.09
C ASP A 231 3.90 -21.97 14.44
N PRO A 232 4.87 -21.08 14.13
CA PRO A 232 4.61 -19.79 13.49
C PRO A 232 3.94 -19.88 12.11
N LEU A 233 4.04 -21.02 11.41
CA LEU A 233 3.49 -21.24 10.08
C LEU A 233 2.11 -21.89 10.05
N VAL A 234 1.52 -22.14 11.22
CA VAL A 234 0.15 -22.66 11.31
C VAL A 234 -0.80 -21.64 10.69
N GLN A 235 -1.41 -22.00 9.56
CA GLN A 235 -2.50 -21.22 8.99
C GLN A 235 -3.79 -21.53 9.77
N TRP A 236 -4.17 -20.63 10.66
CA TRP A 236 -5.39 -20.72 11.46
C TRP A 236 -6.04 -19.34 11.56
N PRO A 237 -7.39 -19.25 11.54
CA PRO A 237 -8.35 -20.32 11.28
C PRO A 237 -8.25 -20.82 9.83
N PHE A 238 -8.47 -22.11 9.58
CA PHE A 238 -8.37 -22.66 8.23
C PHE A 238 -9.72 -22.65 7.51
N SER A 239 -10.78 -22.92 8.27
CA SER A 239 -12.16 -22.96 7.80
C SER A 239 -13.06 -22.07 8.64
N TRP A 240 -14.19 -21.65 8.09
CA TRP A 240 -15.16 -20.84 8.83
C TRP A 240 -15.70 -21.57 10.09
N ALA A 241 -15.68 -22.90 10.09
CA ALA A 241 -16.07 -23.72 11.24
C ALA A 241 -15.07 -23.65 12.41
N ASP A 242 -13.84 -23.18 12.17
CA ASP A 242 -12.83 -22.96 13.22
C ASP A 242 -13.10 -21.67 14.03
N LEU A 243 -13.97 -20.80 13.54
CA LEU A 243 -14.38 -19.59 14.25
C LEU A 243 -15.34 -19.91 15.42
N PRO A 244 -15.40 -19.07 16.46
CA PRO A 244 -16.35 -19.26 17.56
C PRO A 244 -17.79 -19.36 17.04
N LYS A 245 -18.51 -20.43 17.41
CA LYS A 245 -19.90 -20.68 16.98
C LYS A 245 -20.83 -19.49 17.22
N SER A 246 -20.62 -18.75 18.31
CA SER A 246 -21.38 -17.54 18.63
C SER A 246 -21.14 -16.40 17.62
N TYR A 247 -19.91 -16.22 17.16
CA TYR A 247 -19.57 -15.24 16.13
C TYR A 247 -20.18 -15.63 14.79
N VAL A 248 -19.97 -16.88 14.37
CA VAL A 248 -20.53 -17.47 13.15
C VAL A 248 -22.05 -17.33 13.10
N SER A 249 -22.74 -17.65 14.21
CA SER A 249 -24.19 -17.55 14.31
C SER A 249 -24.68 -16.10 14.20
N GLU A 250 -23.98 -15.15 14.83
CA GLU A 250 -24.36 -13.74 14.74
C GLU A 250 -24.08 -13.16 13.34
N GLN A 251 -22.95 -13.48 12.71
CA GLN A 251 -22.65 -13.08 11.34
C GLN A 251 -23.69 -13.63 10.36
N THR A 252 -24.03 -14.93 10.46
CA THR A 252 -25.10 -15.54 9.64
C THR A 252 -26.43 -14.80 9.79
N LYS A 253 -26.80 -14.46 11.03
CA LYS A 253 -28.04 -13.73 11.33
C LYS A 253 -28.01 -12.32 10.77
N LEU A 254 -26.88 -11.62 10.86
CA LEU A 254 -26.70 -10.27 10.31
C LEU A 254 -26.75 -10.27 8.78
N LEU A 255 -26.07 -11.20 8.11
CA LEU A 255 -26.10 -11.37 6.65
C LEU A 255 -27.51 -11.69 6.15
N LYS A 256 -28.22 -12.63 6.79
CA LYS A 256 -29.62 -12.93 6.46
C LYS A 256 -30.58 -11.77 6.78
N ALA A 257 -30.25 -10.92 7.75
CA ALA A 257 -31.01 -9.70 8.00
C ALA A 257 -30.76 -8.66 6.91
N TYR A 258 -29.51 -8.47 6.51
CA TYR A 258 -29.13 -7.62 5.39
C TYR A 258 -29.87 -8.01 4.11
N ASP A 259 -29.89 -9.31 3.78
CA ASP A 259 -30.55 -9.84 2.58
C ASP A 259 -32.07 -9.72 2.58
N ARG A 260 -32.70 -9.53 3.75
CA ARG A 260 -34.17 -9.29 3.83
C ARG A 260 -34.52 -7.84 3.58
N ASP A 261 -33.60 -6.93 3.88
CA ASP A 261 -33.78 -5.52 3.62
C ASP A 261 -33.52 -5.27 2.13
N ARG A 262 -34.42 -4.55 1.46
CA ARG A 262 -34.35 -4.11 0.05
C ARG A 262 -34.35 -5.19 -1.05
N ALA A 263 -35.33 -5.11 -1.94
CA ALA A 263 -35.47 -6.00 -3.09
C ALA A 263 -34.37 -5.85 -4.17
N ASN A 264 -33.62 -4.74 -4.18
CA ASN A 264 -32.69 -4.36 -5.26
C ASN A 264 -31.20 -4.43 -4.88
N MET A 265 -30.82 -5.02 -3.74
CA MET A 265 -29.41 -5.20 -3.34
C MET A 265 -28.89 -6.59 -3.67
N GLN A 266 -27.58 -6.72 -3.91
CA GLN A 266 -26.92 -8.03 -3.97
C GLN A 266 -27.19 -8.77 -2.66
N LYS A 267 -27.57 -10.05 -2.78
CA LYS A 267 -27.76 -10.93 -1.63
C LYS A 267 -26.39 -11.52 -1.26
N LEU A 268 -25.92 -11.23 -0.06
CA LEU A 268 -24.58 -11.59 0.39
C LEU A 268 -24.54 -13.03 0.92
N TRP A 269 -25.55 -13.45 1.69
CA TRP A 269 -25.58 -14.78 2.28
C TRP A 269 -25.56 -15.91 1.25
N PRO A 270 -26.27 -15.84 0.09
CA PRO A 270 -26.16 -16.86 -0.94
C PRO A 270 -24.74 -17.01 -1.49
N VAL A 271 -23.96 -15.93 -1.59
CA VAL A 271 -22.56 -15.99 -2.06
C VAL A 271 -21.69 -16.67 -1.01
N ASP A 272 -21.77 -16.23 0.24
CA ASP A 272 -21.04 -16.86 1.35
C ASP A 272 -21.44 -18.33 1.51
N GLN A 273 -22.73 -18.66 1.39
CA GLN A 273 -23.22 -20.03 1.46
C GLN A 273 -22.62 -20.89 0.34
N ALA A 274 -22.57 -20.38 -0.89
CA ALA A 274 -21.94 -21.09 -2.00
C ALA A 274 -20.44 -21.31 -1.78
N GLN A 275 -19.73 -20.32 -1.23
CA GLN A 275 -18.32 -20.45 -0.85
C GLN A 275 -18.15 -21.50 0.25
N LEU A 276 -18.98 -21.48 1.28
CA LEU A 276 -18.97 -22.45 2.37
C LEU A 276 -19.28 -23.88 1.88
N ASP A 277 -20.19 -24.04 0.92
CA ASP A 277 -20.58 -25.34 0.37
C ASP A 277 -19.42 -26.03 -0.39
N ILE A 278 -18.49 -25.24 -0.94
CA ILE A 278 -17.25 -25.73 -1.56
C ILE A 278 -16.03 -25.71 -0.62
N GLY A 279 -16.23 -25.34 0.66
CA GLY A 279 -15.16 -25.28 1.66
C GLY A 279 -14.25 -24.06 1.58
N ALA A 280 -14.62 -23.03 0.82
CA ALA A 280 -13.91 -21.76 0.76
C ALA A 280 -14.18 -20.88 1.99
N TRP A 281 -13.29 -19.91 2.22
CA TRP A 281 -13.49 -18.89 3.24
C TRP A 281 -14.55 -17.87 2.77
N PRO A 282 -15.59 -17.57 3.57
CA PRO A 282 -16.63 -16.64 3.15
C PRO A 282 -16.06 -15.22 3.06
N GLN A 283 -16.54 -14.49 2.05
CA GLN A 283 -16.04 -13.17 1.70
C GLN A 283 -16.70 -12.06 2.52
N TYR A 284 -18.00 -12.17 2.79
CA TYR A 284 -18.77 -11.07 3.36
C TYR A 284 -18.94 -11.16 4.88
N TYR A 285 -18.83 -10.01 5.54
CA TYR A 285 -19.03 -9.86 6.97
C TYR A 285 -19.81 -8.58 7.27
N ILE A 286 -20.55 -8.55 8.38
CA ILE A 286 -21.30 -7.37 8.83
C ILE A 286 -20.67 -6.81 10.09
N GLY A 287 -20.20 -5.57 10.01
CA GLY A 287 -19.83 -4.69 11.12
C GLY A 287 -18.53 -5.00 11.86
N ALA A 288 -18.04 -6.23 11.85
CA ALA A 288 -16.80 -6.60 12.53
C ALA A 288 -16.04 -7.73 11.83
N TYR A 289 -14.72 -7.72 11.94
CA TYR A 289 -13.85 -8.80 11.51
C TYR A 289 -12.60 -8.91 12.41
N PRO A 290 -12.18 -10.12 12.80
CA PRO A 290 -10.93 -10.30 13.54
C PRO A 290 -9.73 -10.51 12.61
N SER A 291 -8.62 -9.85 12.89
CA SER A 291 -7.30 -10.22 12.38
C SER A 291 -6.49 -10.88 13.50
N CYS A 292 -5.95 -12.06 13.22
CA CYS A 292 -5.03 -12.74 14.12
C CYS A 292 -3.96 -13.52 13.37
N PHE A 293 -2.71 -13.14 13.59
CA PHE A 293 -1.54 -13.74 12.97
C PHE A 293 -0.30 -13.44 13.80
N ARG A 294 0.72 -14.29 13.70
CA ARG A 294 2.01 -14.09 14.37
C ARG A 294 2.94 -13.33 13.43
N LEU A 295 3.73 -12.41 13.98
CA LEU A 295 4.90 -11.86 13.27
C LEU A 295 6.05 -12.86 13.43
N PRO A 296 6.39 -13.66 12.41
CA PRO A 296 7.27 -14.80 12.59
C PRO A 296 8.69 -14.36 12.96
N ALA A 297 9.25 -14.98 14.00
CA ALA A 297 10.61 -14.74 14.45
C ALA A 297 11.54 -15.80 13.88
N TYR A 298 12.45 -15.42 12.97
CA TYR A 298 13.49 -16.30 12.46
C TYR A 298 14.48 -16.64 13.58
N GLN A 299 14.73 -17.94 13.81
CA GLN A 299 15.57 -18.42 14.91
C GLN A 299 16.93 -18.99 14.44
N GLU A 300 17.05 -19.36 13.16
CA GLU A 300 18.32 -19.90 12.67
C GLU A 300 19.35 -18.78 12.55
N SER A 301 20.61 -19.09 12.89
CA SER A 301 21.69 -18.11 12.78
C SER A 301 22.27 -18.00 11.37
N THR A 302 21.93 -18.93 10.48
CA THR A 302 22.51 -19.07 9.13
C THR A 302 21.43 -19.19 8.08
N TRP A 303 21.70 -18.65 6.89
CA TRP A 303 20.90 -18.84 5.68
C TRP A 303 21.79 -19.47 4.58
N PRO A 304 21.27 -20.39 3.73
CA PRO A 304 19.93 -20.97 3.80
C PRO A 304 19.76 -21.82 5.08
N PRO A 305 18.53 -22.00 5.55
CA PRO A 305 18.27 -22.80 6.73
C PRO A 305 18.84 -24.21 6.52
N THR A 306 19.38 -24.83 7.56
CA THR A 306 19.82 -26.22 7.45
C THR A 306 18.63 -27.09 7.10
N ALA A 307 18.64 -27.71 5.91
CA ALA A 307 17.50 -28.47 5.40
C ALA A 307 17.03 -29.52 6.42
N PRO A 308 15.75 -29.50 6.86
CA PRO A 308 15.14 -30.73 7.29
C PRO A 308 14.89 -31.59 6.06
N MET A 309 15.19 -32.89 6.21
CA MET A 309 14.91 -33.90 5.19
C MET A 309 13.45 -33.75 4.70
N ILE A 310 13.30 -33.55 3.39
CA ILE A 310 12.16 -33.87 2.51
C ILE A 310 10.85 -34.19 3.24
N PRO A 311 9.72 -33.48 3.02
CA PRO A 311 8.43 -34.12 3.22
C PRO A 311 8.27 -35.21 2.15
N ALA A 312 8.40 -36.46 2.56
CA ALA A 312 8.04 -37.60 1.73
C ALA A 312 6.55 -37.53 1.37
N ALA A 313 6.26 -37.26 0.08
CA ALA A 313 5.06 -37.66 -0.67
C ALA A 313 3.67 -37.12 -0.19
N PRO A 314 2.59 -37.32 -1.00
CA PRO A 314 1.86 -36.26 -1.69
C PRO A 314 0.58 -35.79 -0.96
N GLY A 315 0.11 -34.58 -1.26
CA GLY A 315 -1.30 -34.26 -1.04
C GLY A 315 -1.67 -32.77 -1.00
N ILE A 316 -2.37 -32.31 -2.04
CA ILE A 316 -3.50 -31.34 -2.12
C ILE A 316 -4.11 -31.49 -3.54
N MET A 317 -4.61 -32.67 -3.88
CA MET A 317 -5.58 -32.85 -4.98
C MET A 317 -6.64 -33.89 -4.61
N ALA A 318 -6.82 -34.17 -3.31
CA ALA A 318 -7.85 -35.09 -2.82
C ALA A 318 -9.04 -34.37 -2.15
N MET A 319 -8.98 -33.05 -1.93
CA MET A 319 -10.03 -32.36 -1.16
C MET A 319 -11.23 -31.87 -1.98
N ALA A 320 -11.11 -31.63 -3.29
CA ALA A 320 -12.26 -31.23 -4.11
C ALA A 320 -13.11 -32.41 -4.63
N ALA A 321 -12.54 -33.61 -4.72
CA ALA A 321 -13.21 -34.75 -5.35
C ALA A 321 -14.10 -35.58 -4.41
N ALA A 322 -14.08 -35.33 -3.09
CA ALA A 322 -14.64 -36.27 -2.12
C ALA A 322 -16.14 -36.12 -1.81
N LYS A 323 -16.85 -35.05 -2.22
CA LYS A 323 -18.23 -34.83 -1.73
C LYS A 323 -19.38 -34.65 -2.73
N PHE A 324 -19.18 -34.33 -4.00
CA PHE A 324 -20.33 -34.10 -4.89
C PHE A 324 -20.17 -34.71 -6.28
N GLY A 325 -20.92 -35.80 -6.52
CA GLY A 325 -21.22 -36.33 -7.84
C GLY A 325 -22.38 -35.57 -8.50
N LYS A 326 -22.27 -34.26 -8.63
CA LYS A 326 -23.22 -33.44 -9.41
C LYS A 326 -22.47 -32.35 -10.16
N THR A 327 -22.65 -32.33 -11.48
CA THR A 327 -22.20 -31.29 -12.40
C THR A 327 -22.73 -29.94 -11.94
N ILE A 328 -21.84 -28.99 -11.65
CA ILE A 328 -22.19 -27.61 -11.29
C ILE A 328 -22.15 -26.78 -12.57
N LYS A 329 -23.28 -26.20 -12.96
CA LYS A 329 -23.33 -25.12 -13.95
C LYS A 329 -23.18 -23.79 -13.21
N LEU A 330 -22.06 -23.10 -13.43
CA LEU A 330 -21.91 -21.69 -13.07
C LEU A 330 -22.46 -20.81 -14.22
N PRO A 331 -23.09 -19.65 -13.95
CA PRO A 331 -23.44 -18.72 -15.00
C PRO A 331 -22.14 -18.18 -15.62
N ALA A 332 -21.99 -18.40 -16.93
CA ALA A 332 -20.83 -18.09 -17.79
C ALA A 332 -19.61 -19.05 -17.69
N GLY A 333 -19.85 -20.34 -17.97
CA GLY A 333 -19.25 -20.93 -19.16
C GLY A 333 -17.90 -21.65 -19.09
N HIS A 334 -17.60 -22.45 -18.06
CA HIS A 334 -16.65 -23.59 -18.16
C HIS A 334 -17.06 -24.70 -17.17
N ASP A 335 -17.37 -25.91 -17.66
CA ASP A 335 -17.76 -27.09 -16.84
C ASP A 335 -16.52 -27.97 -16.53
N HIS A 336 -16.31 -28.39 -15.28
CA HIS A 336 -15.19 -29.27 -14.86
C HIS A 336 -15.65 -30.46 -13.99
N GLN A 337 -15.05 -31.66 -14.18
CA GLN A 337 -15.32 -32.90 -13.42
C GLN A 337 -14.06 -33.41 -12.67
N MET A 338 -14.20 -33.90 -11.43
CA MET A 338 -13.16 -34.63 -10.67
C MET A 338 -13.73 -35.91 -10.00
N THR A 339 -12.93 -36.98 -9.83
CA THR A 339 -13.34 -38.32 -9.32
C THR A 339 -12.69 -38.73 -7.96
N LYS A 340 -13.38 -39.59 -7.18
CA LYS A 340 -13.24 -39.89 -5.72
C LYS A 340 -12.18 -40.95 -5.29
N GLY A 341 -11.60 -40.77 -4.07
CA GLY A 341 -11.57 -41.79 -2.99
C GLY A 341 -10.24 -42.10 -2.23
N GLY A 342 -10.21 -41.91 -0.89
CA GLY A 342 -9.22 -42.48 0.08
C GLY A 342 -9.11 -41.72 1.43
N ASP A 343 -9.00 -42.43 2.56
CA ASP A 343 -8.88 -41.88 3.94
C ASP A 343 -7.60 -41.02 4.15
N MET A 344 -7.70 -39.93 4.94
CA MET A 344 -6.65 -38.91 5.09
C MET A 344 -5.47 -39.32 6.01
N PRO A 345 -4.21 -39.09 5.61
CA PRO A 345 -3.06 -39.17 6.51
C PRO A 345 -2.90 -37.91 7.40
N PRO A 346 -2.11 -37.97 8.50
CA PRO A 346 -1.96 -36.89 9.47
C PRO A 346 -1.23 -35.64 8.93
N VAL A 347 -1.41 -34.52 9.64
CA VAL A 347 -0.72 -33.21 9.46
C VAL A 347 0.77 -33.42 9.13
N PRO A 348 1.29 -32.87 8.03
CA PRO A 348 2.72 -32.95 7.73
C PRO A 348 3.54 -32.43 8.91
N ALA A 349 4.73 -33.00 9.15
CA ALA A 349 5.66 -32.50 10.16
C ALA A 349 5.86 -30.97 10.03
N PRO A 350 6.11 -30.24 11.14
CA PRO A 350 6.34 -28.80 11.09
C PRO A 350 7.43 -28.49 10.07
N ARG A 351 7.11 -27.66 9.08
CA ARG A 351 8.12 -27.16 8.13
C ARG A 351 8.90 -26.05 8.85
N PRO A 352 10.23 -25.95 8.66
CA PRO A 352 10.98 -24.86 9.26
C PRO A 352 10.51 -23.53 8.68
N LEU A 353 10.49 -22.50 9.53
CA LEU A 353 10.33 -21.13 9.09
C LEU A 353 11.55 -20.73 8.26
N VAL A 354 11.32 -20.32 7.02
CA VAL A 354 12.36 -19.97 6.07
C VAL A 354 12.62 -18.46 6.13
N MET A 355 11.58 -17.63 6.02
CA MET A 355 11.68 -16.18 6.19
C MET A 355 10.99 -15.73 7.47
N GLY A 356 11.64 -14.85 8.23
CA GLY A 356 11.02 -14.15 9.35
C GLY A 356 10.35 -12.84 8.91
N GLN A 357 9.71 -12.18 9.86
CA GLN A 357 9.32 -10.79 9.73
C GLN A 357 10.56 -9.90 9.85
N SER A 358 10.81 -9.03 8.88
CA SER A 358 11.80 -7.98 9.03
C SER A 358 11.31 -6.92 10.04
N PRO A 359 12.09 -6.60 11.10
CA PRO A 359 11.79 -5.45 11.94
C PRO A 359 12.02 -4.17 11.14
N GLY A 360 11.24 -3.12 11.39
CA GLY A 360 11.35 -1.86 10.64
C GLY A 360 10.04 -1.10 10.56
N THR A 361 9.99 -0.19 9.60
CA THR A 361 8.81 0.63 9.32
C THR A 361 7.98 0.00 8.21
N HIS A 362 6.77 -0.42 8.60
CA HIS A 362 5.72 -0.95 7.74
C HIS A 362 4.50 -0.04 7.86
N TRP A 363 3.42 -0.36 7.14
CA TRP A 363 2.20 0.42 7.22
C TRP A 363 0.99 -0.44 6.83
N TYR A 364 -0.20 0.10 7.02
CA TYR A 364 -1.44 -0.56 6.66
C TYR A 364 -2.40 0.44 6.03
N HIS A 365 -3.29 -0.05 5.18
CA HIS A 365 -4.33 0.78 4.57
C HIS A 365 -5.56 -0.04 4.20
N ALA A 366 -6.66 0.67 3.94
CA ALA A 366 -7.82 0.05 3.32
C ALA A 366 -7.48 -0.37 1.89
N HIS A 367 -7.92 -1.55 1.49
CA HIS A 367 -7.59 -2.22 0.22
C HIS A 367 -8.85 -2.83 -0.41
N LYS A 368 -10.00 -2.17 -0.23
CA LYS A 368 -11.26 -2.64 -0.81
C LYS A 368 -11.23 -2.25 -2.28
N HIS A 369 -10.97 -3.24 -3.14
CA HIS A 369 -10.90 -3.05 -4.58
C HIS A 369 -12.09 -2.23 -5.10
N GLY A 370 -11.75 -1.22 -5.91
CA GLY A 370 -12.70 -0.25 -6.43
C GLY A 370 -12.93 0.91 -5.47
N SER A 371 -12.28 0.98 -4.32
CA SER A 371 -12.42 2.11 -3.37
C SER A 371 -11.14 2.43 -2.60
N THR A 372 -10.02 1.80 -2.94
CA THR A 372 -8.74 1.97 -2.26
C THR A 372 -8.31 3.44 -2.31
N THR A 373 -8.38 4.09 -3.48
CA THR A 373 -7.98 5.50 -3.65
C THR A 373 -8.76 6.45 -2.75
N ILE A 374 -10.09 6.32 -2.70
CA ILE A 374 -10.93 7.23 -1.90
C ILE A 374 -10.75 6.97 -0.41
N ASN A 375 -10.66 5.71 0.00
CA ASN A 375 -10.48 5.34 1.40
C ASN A 375 -9.12 5.81 1.94
N VAL A 376 -8.04 5.62 1.18
CA VAL A 376 -6.70 6.12 1.55
C VAL A 376 -6.68 7.64 1.60
N ASN A 377 -7.23 8.33 0.60
CA ASN A 377 -7.32 9.79 0.60
C ASN A 377 -8.15 10.34 1.77
N ASN A 378 -9.15 9.60 2.26
CA ASN A 378 -9.93 9.99 3.43
C ASN A 378 -9.18 9.80 4.77
N GLY A 379 -8.08 9.03 4.78
CA GLY A 379 -7.27 8.75 5.96
C GLY A 379 -7.39 7.32 6.50
N MET A 380 -7.92 6.37 5.71
CA MET A 380 -7.92 4.94 6.06
C MET A 380 -6.56 4.30 5.79
N THR A 381 -5.54 4.81 6.48
CA THR A 381 -4.15 4.36 6.41
C THR A 381 -3.44 4.67 7.72
N GLY A 382 -2.45 3.87 8.13
CA GLY A 382 -1.65 4.14 9.32
C GLY A 382 -0.32 3.40 9.29
N LEU A 383 0.63 3.83 10.11
CA LEU A 383 1.92 3.16 10.23
C LEU A 383 1.82 1.84 11.01
N PHE A 384 2.71 0.90 10.70
CA PHE A 384 2.93 -0.32 11.48
C PHE A 384 4.43 -0.44 11.77
N VAL A 385 4.84 -0.08 12.97
CA VAL A 385 6.22 -0.25 13.42
C VAL A 385 6.38 -1.65 14.01
N ILE A 386 7.26 -2.45 13.42
CA ILE A 386 7.62 -3.77 13.94
C ILE A 386 9.03 -3.68 14.52
N GLU A 387 9.12 -3.67 15.85
CA GLU A 387 10.38 -3.58 16.56
C GLU A 387 11.09 -4.94 16.60
N GLY A 388 12.39 -4.94 16.86
CA GLY A 388 13.20 -6.15 16.97
C GLY A 388 14.65 -5.78 17.16
N LYS A 389 15.56 -6.68 16.73
CA LYS A 389 17.01 -6.42 16.79
C LYS A 389 17.42 -5.08 16.17
N TYR A 390 16.75 -4.67 15.08
CA TYR A 390 16.96 -3.37 14.45
C TYR A 390 16.84 -2.19 15.42
N ASP A 391 15.75 -2.15 16.18
CA ASP A 391 15.52 -1.13 17.20
C ASP A 391 16.46 -1.29 18.39
N ASP A 392 16.75 -2.51 18.80
CA ASP A 392 17.62 -2.79 19.95
C ASP A 392 19.05 -2.30 19.70
N ASP A 393 19.59 -2.54 18.50
CA ASP A 393 20.94 -2.10 18.11
C ASP A 393 21.04 -0.57 18.10
N LEU A 394 20.02 0.11 17.55
CA LEU A 394 19.95 1.58 17.58
C LEU A 394 19.82 2.12 19.01
N ASN A 395 19.03 1.47 19.86
CA ASN A 395 18.88 1.85 21.27
C ASN A 395 20.16 1.57 22.07
N ALA A 396 20.95 0.55 21.73
CA ALA A 396 22.23 0.28 22.35
C ALA A 396 23.24 1.41 22.04
N TYR A 397 23.24 1.93 20.80
CA TYR A 397 24.11 3.03 20.42
C TYR A 397 23.62 4.39 20.95
N TYR A 398 22.37 4.77 20.68
CA TYR A 398 21.84 6.10 20.99
C TYR A 398 21.28 6.26 22.41
N GLY A 399 21.07 5.16 23.12
CA GLY A 399 20.53 5.12 24.48
C GLY A 399 19.16 4.44 24.58
N ALA A 400 18.86 3.89 25.76
CA ALA A 400 17.67 3.09 25.98
C ALA A 400 16.37 3.81 25.61
N GLY A 401 15.55 3.16 24.77
CA GLY A 401 14.26 3.67 24.30
C GLY A 401 14.36 4.90 23.40
N TRP A 402 15.54 5.19 22.84
CA TRP A 402 15.76 6.29 21.90
C TRP A 402 14.83 6.19 20.68
N THR A 403 14.68 5.02 20.04
CA THR A 403 13.87 4.85 18.81
C THR A 403 12.40 5.23 19.00
N ARG A 404 11.82 4.94 20.18
CA ARG A 404 10.43 5.30 20.52
C ARG A 404 10.19 6.80 20.79
N LYS A 405 11.26 7.59 20.92
CA LYS A 405 11.22 9.06 21.06
C LYS A 405 11.34 9.77 19.72
N GLN A 406 11.59 9.04 18.64
CA GLN A 406 11.90 9.61 17.34
C GLN A 406 10.64 9.91 16.51
N PRO A 407 10.72 10.83 15.53
CA PRO A 407 9.62 11.14 14.63
C PRO A 407 9.15 9.94 13.80
N LEU A 408 7.83 9.72 13.80
CA LEU A 408 7.14 8.86 12.84
C LEU A 408 6.39 9.74 11.85
N MET A 409 6.59 9.50 10.56
CA MET A 409 6.08 10.35 9.50
C MET A 409 5.36 9.52 8.45
N GLN A 410 4.10 9.85 8.21
CA GLN A 410 3.34 9.33 7.10
C GLN A 410 3.04 10.47 6.14
N ILE A 411 3.60 10.38 4.94
CA ILE A 411 3.32 11.31 3.83
C ILE A 411 1.97 10.92 3.27
N ASN A 412 1.07 11.89 3.15
CA ASN A 412 -0.29 11.69 2.65
C ASN A 412 -0.65 12.75 1.61
N GLU A 413 -1.67 12.42 0.81
CA GLU A 413 -2.40 13.35 -0.06
C GLU A 413 -3.88 13.36 0.36
N LEU A 414 -4.16 13.65 1.64
CA LEU A 414 -5.52 13.52 2.18
C LEU A 414 -6.48 14.52 1.50
N GLY A 415 -7.65 14.00 1.14
CA GLY A 415 -8.69 14.73 0.42
C GLY A 415 -9.91 13.86 0.14
N VAL A 416 -10.91 14.42 -0.54
CA VAL A 416 -12.22 13.77 -0.75
C VAL A 416 -12.60 13.56 -2.21
N SER A 417 -11.75 13.95 -3.16
CA SER A 417 -12.10 13.83 -4.57
C SER A 417 -10.90 13.63 -5.49
N PRO A 418 -10.43 12.39 -5.69
CA PRO A 418 -9.88 12.03 -6.97
C PRO A 418 -11.05 11.91 -7.97
N ASN A 419 -11.32 12.94 -8.78
CA ASN A 419 -12.20 12.71 -9.94
C ASN A 419 -11.44 11.80 -10.91
N LEU A 420 -11.75 10.50 -10.86
CA LEU A 420 -11.10 9.46 -11.65
C LEU A 420 -11.29 9.67 -13.16
N PHE A 421 -12.27 10.44 -13.60
CA PHE A 421 -12.42 10.68 -15.02
C PHE A 421 -11.67 11.92 -15.45
N THR A 422 -11.90 13.07 -14.82
CA THR A 422 -11.40 14.30 -15.45
C THR A 422 -9.89 14.46 -15.31
N GLY A 423 -9.25 13.81 -14.32
CA GLY A 423 -7.83 14.05 -14.01
C GLY A 423 -7.50 15.52 -13.77
N LYS A 424 -8.54 16.37 -13.58
CA LYS A 424 -8.46 17.84 -13.72
C LYS A 424 -7.93 18.53 -12.46
N ARG A 425 -7.89 17.84 -11.33
CA ARG A 425 -7.19 18.34 -10.16
C ARG A 425 -5.78 17.75 -10.22
N GLY A 426 -4.78 18.63 -10.29
CA GLY A 426 -3.39 18.26 -10.08
C GLY A 426 -3.20 17.55 -8.73
N PRO A 427 -2.03 16.95 -8.49
CA PRO A 427 -1.76 16.28 -7.22
C PRO A 427 -2.04 17.23 -6.05
N LEU A 428 -2.68 16.70 -5.00
CA LEU A 428 -2.84 17.45 -3.76
C LEU A 428 -1.44 17.70 -3.18
N PRO A 429 -1.19 18.83 -2.51
CA PRO A 429 0.10 19.04 -1.86
C PRO A 429 0.29 17.97 -0.79
N PHE A 430 1.51 17.45 -0.63
CA PHE A 430 1.82 16.52 0.45
C PHE A 430 1.49 17.12 1.83
N GLN A 431 1.00 16.25 2.71
CA GLN A 431 0.93 16.48 4.15
C GLN A 431 1.77 15.41 4.85
N VAL A 432 2.25 15.71 6.06
CA VAL A 432 2.89 14.72 6.92
C VAL A 432 2.05 14.57 8.18
N ASN A 433 1.60 13.35 8.46
CA ASN A 433 0.66 13.02 9.54
C ASN A 433 -0.62 13.89 9.48
N GLY A 434 -1.10 14.18 8.26
CA GLY A 434 -2.26 15.04 8.00
C GLY A 434 -2.04 16.55 8.17
N ARG A 435 -0.80 16.99 8.44
CA ARG A 435 -0.45 18.42 8.57
C ARG A 435 0.26 18.95 7.32
N PRO A 436 -0.12 20.12 6.79
CA PRO A 436 0.64 20.78 5.73
C PRO A 436 1.93 21.37 6.31
N GLN A 437 3.08 21.04 5.72
CA GLN A 437 4.40 21.60 6.07
C GLN A 437 4.66 21.70 7.59
N PRO A 438 4.56 20.59 8.35
CA PRO A 438 4.72 20.66 9.79
C PRO A 438 6.16 21.01 10.19
N THR A 439 6.32 21.47 11.42
CA THR A 439 7.63 21.70 12.02
C THR A 439 8.10 20.49 12.82
N VAL A 440 9.40 20.17 12.72
CA VAL A 440 10.08 19.15 13.52
C VAL A 440 11.24 19.83 14.24
N SER A 441 11.27 19.84 15.57
CA SER A 441 12.41 20.46 16.27
C SER A 441 13.57 19.48 16.46
N MET A 442 14.77 20.02 16.38
CA MET A 442 16.04 19.33 16.68
C MET A 442 16.89 20.23 17.57
N LYS A 443 17.73 19.62 18.42
CA LYS A 443 18.78 20.35 19.12
C LYS A 443 19.97 20.61 18.19
N SER A 444 20.74 21.65 18.50
CA SER A 444 22.03 21.95 17.89
C SER A 444 22.92 20.69 17.80
N GLY A 445 23.25 20.24 16.57
CA GLY A 445 24.09 19.06 16.30
C GLY A 445 23.47 17.67 16.52
N GLU A 446 22.17 17.58 16.83
CA GLU A 446 21.48 16.32 17.15
C GLU A 446 21.31 15.39 15.94
N VAL A 447 21.38 14.08 16.20
CA VAL A 447 20.90 13.04 15.29
C VAL A 447 19.52 12.53 15.72
N GLN A 448 18.59 12.50 14.78
CA GLN A 448 17.28 11.85 14.91
C GLN A 448 17.13 10.69 13.91
N MET A 449 16.23 9.75 14.20
CA MET A 449 15.75 8.75 13.23
C MET A 449 14.37 9.16 12.73
N TRP A 450 14.21 9.38 11.43
CA TRP A 450 12.89 9.60 10.84
C TRP A 450 12.44 8.30 10.18
N ARG A 451 11.27 7.81 10.60
CA ARG A 451 10.61 6.66 9.98
C ARG A 451 9.53 7.17 9.06
N LEU A 452 9.71 7.02 7.75
CA LEU A 452 8.85 7.58 6.73
C LEU A 452 8.10 6.48 5.98
N SER A 453 6.81 6.70 5.74
CA SER A 453 6.00 5.97 4.76
C SER A 453 5.40 6.95 3.77
N ASN A 454 5.43 6.62 2.48
CA ASN A 454 4.66 7.34 1.48
C ASN A 454 3.30 6.66 1.28
N GLY A 455 2.30 7.10 2.04
CA GLY A 455 0.90 6.68 1.92
C GLY A 455 0.07 7.56 1.00
N ALA A 456 0.70 8.27 0.05
CA ALA A 456 0.01 9.02 -0.99
C ALA A 456 -0.68 8.06 -1.98
N ALA A 457 -1.82 8.49 -2.55
CA ALA A 457 -2.58 7.66 -3.47
C ALA A 457 -1.97 7.59 -4.88
N ARG A 458 -1.09 8.54 -5.23
CA ARG A 458 -0.48 8.63 -6.55
C ARG A 458 0.98 9.04 -6.51
N SER A 459 1.30 10.12 -5.81
CA SER A 459 2.58 10.81 -6.03
C SER A 459 3.73 10.17 -5.27
N GLY A 460 4.84 9.94 -5.97
CA GLY A 460 6.13 9.72 -5.33
C GLY A 460 6.69 11.02 -4.76
N ALA A 461 7.41 10.93 -3.65
CA ALA A 461 8.16 12.03 -3.05
C ALA A 461 9.64 11.87 -3.36
N TYR A 462 10.18 12.69 -4.27
CA TYR A 462 11.60 12.71 -4.60
C TYR A 462 12.33 13.68 -3.67
N PHE A 463 13.14 13.11 -2.79
CA PHE A 463 14.01 13.80 -1.86
C PHE A 463 15.28 14.22 -2.59
N VAL A 464 15.46 15.53 -2.81
CA VAL A 464 16.56 16.06 -3.64
C VAL A 464 17.92 16.10 -2.93
N GLY A 465 17.95 15.87 -1.62
CA GLY A 465 19.13 15.98 -0.77
C GLY A 465 18.78 16.60 0.59
N PRO A 466 19.69 16.52 1.57
CA PRO A 466 19.49 17.17 2.87
C PRO A 466 19.53 18.71 2.72
N PRO A 467 18.82 19.46 3.57
CA PRO A 467 18.96 20.91 3.62
C PRO A 467 20.42 21.34 3.88
N THR A 468 20.81 22.53 3.43
CA THR A 468 22.19 23.03 3.64
C THR A 468 22.60 22.97 5.11
N GLY A 469 23.74 22.34 5.39
CA GLY A 469 24.27 22.16 6.75
C GLY A 469 23.77 20.90 7.47
N PHE A 470 22.77 20.22 6.94
CA PHE A 470 22.34 18.90 7.41
C PHE A 470 23.15 17.80 6.73
N ALA A 471 23.17 16.64 7.38
CA ALA A 471 23.47 15.38 6.72
C ALA A 471 22.32 14.41 6.96
N TRP A 472 22.09 13.49 6.03
CA TRP A 472 21.20 12.35 6.24
C TRP A 472 21.82 11.05 5.75
N LYS A 473 21.27 9.93 6.21
CA LYS A 473 21.70 8.60 5.80
C LYS A 473 20.52 7.64 5.83
N GLN A 474 20.16 7.08 4.67
CA GLN A 474 19.15 6.03 4.63
C GLN A 474 19.71 4.75 5.24
N ILE A 475 18.92 4.09 6.08
CA ILE A 475 19.33 2.88 6.80
C ILE A 475 18.39 1.69 6.59
N ALA A 476 17.20 1.92 6.04
CA ALA A 476 16.28 0.87 5.60
C ALA A 476 15.46 1.30 4.39
N GLN A 477 15.04 0.33 3.58
CA GLN A 477 14.08 0.46 2.48
C GLN A 477 12.95 -0.54 2.71
N ASP A 478 11.69 -0.11 2.59
CA ASP A 478 10.49 -0.95 2.72
C ASP A 478 10.48 -1.84 3.98
N GLY A 479 11.05 -1.34 5.08
CA GLY A 479 11.14 -2.06 6.35
C GLY A 479 12.25 -3.10 6.44
N VAL A 480 13.21 -3.09 5.50
CA VAL A 480 14.41 -3.94 5.49
C VAL A 480 15.67 -3.09 5.61
N GLN A 481 16.54 -3.43 6.56
CA GLN A 481 17.81 -2.72 6.78
C GLN A 481 18.74 -2.84 5.56
N LEU A 482 19.49 -1.78 5.29
CA LEU A 482 20.50 -1.80 4.24
C LEU A 482 21.69 -2.68 4.62
N THR A 483 22.35 -3.24 3.61
CA THR A 483 23.65 -3.89 3.78
C THR A 483 24.70 -2.86 4.20
N PRO A 484 25.83 -3.27 4.81
CA PRO A 484 26.88 -2.32 5.20
C PRO A 484 27.40 -1.46 4.02
N ALA A 485 27.46 -2.02 2.80
CA ALA A 485 27.85 -1.29 1.60
C ALA A 485 26.81 -0.22 1.22
N ASN A 486 25.52 -0.57 1.23
CA ASN A 486 24.45 0.39 0.93
C ASN A 486 24.33 1.44 2.03
N TYR A 487 24.50 1.07 3.30
CA TYR A 487 24.55 2.02 4.41
C TYR A 487 25.61 3.12 4.19
N TRP A 488 26.80 2.74 3.71
CA TRP A 488 27.86 3.68 3.40
C TRP A 488 27.51 4.58 2.21
N ASN A 489 27.03 3.97 1.12
CA ASN A 489 26.80 4.68 -0.15
C ASN A 489 25.57 5.60 -0.13
N ASN A 490 24.69 5.50 0.86
CA ASN A 490 23.45 6.29 0.95
C ASN A 490 23.56 7.52 1.88
N GLU A 491 24.77 8.00 2.18
CA GLU A 491 24.94 9.28 2.86
C GLU A 491 24.67 10.44 1.90
N ASN A 492 23.78 11.37 2.29
CA ASN A 492 23.40 12.58 1.57
C ASN A 492 22.89 12.37 0.13
N GLN A 493 22.57 11.13 -0.24
CA GLN A 493 22.06 10.81 -1.56
C GLN A 493 20.60 11.26 -1.70
N PRO A 494 20.19 11.73 -2.89
CA PRO A 494 18.78 11.89 -3.21
C PRO A 494 18.13 10.51 -3.38
N PHE A 495 16.83 10.41 -3.11
CA PHE A 495 16.08 9.17 -3.28
C PHE A 495 14.62 9.44 -3.61
N LEU A 496 13.99 8.53 -4.34
CA LEU A 496 12.56 8.55 -4.62
C LEU A 496 11.84 7.60 -3.66
N MET A 497 10.86 8.13 -2.92
CA MET A 497 9.85 7.30 -2.28
C MET A 497 8.62 7.25 -3.18
N SER A 498 8.45 6.18 -3.96
CA SER A 498 7.20 5.98 -4.71
C SER A 498 6.02 5.80 -3.75
N ALA A 499 4.79 5.98 -4.23
CA ALA A 499 3.61 5.64 -3.44
C ALA A 499 3.70 4.17 -2.97
N GLY A 500 3.59 3.93 -1.67
CA GLY A 500 3.76 2.63 -1.01
C GLY A 500 5.13 2.39 -0.34
N ASN A 501 6.17 3.14 -0.71
CA ASN A 501 7.51 2.93 -0.14
C ASN A 501 7.65 3.37 1.32
N ARG A 502 8.61 2.77 2.02
CA ARG A 502 9.09 3.22 3.34
C ARG A 502 10.58 3.46 3.33
N VAL A 503 11.02 4.44 4.10
CA VAL A 503 12.41 4.80 4.30
C VAL A 503 12.63 5.11 5.77
N ASP A 504 13.64 4.48 6.37
CA ASP A 504 14.17 4.91 7.67
C ASP A 504 15.46 5.69 7.45
N LEU A 505 15.52 6.90 8.01
CA LEU A 505 16.54 7.91 7.73
C LEU A 505 17.16 8.43 9.02
N LEU A 506 18.48 8.38 9.16
CA LEU A 506 19.18 9.15 10.19
C LEU A 506 19.39 10.57 9.67
N VAL A 507 19.03 11.58 10.46
CA VAL A 507 19.16 12.99 10.08
C VAL A 507 19.97 13.72 11.16
N LYS A 508 21.04 14.40 10.75
CA LYS A 508 21.90 15.19 11.63
C LYS A 508 21.69 16.68 11.38
N ALA A 509 21.32 17.40 12.43
CA ALA A 509 21.17 18.85 12.39
C ALA A 509 22.53 19.58 12.40
N PRO A 510 22.61 20.79 11.82
CA PRO A 510 23.76 21.67 11.99
C PRO A 510 23.90 22.12 13.46
N VAL A 511 25.08 22.63 13.80
CA VAL A 511 25.29 23.30 15.09
C VAL A 511 24.76 24.74 14.98
N ASN A 512 23.74 25.07 15.78
CA ASN A 512 23.24 26.43 15.92
C ASN A 512 23.96 27.13 17.08
N THR A 513 25.02 27.89 16.77
CA THR A 513 25.77 28.71 17.73
C THR A 513 25.16 30.10 17.95
N GLY A 514 24.03 30.40 17.31
CA GLY A 514 23.35 31.68 17.41
C GLY A 514 22.50 31.83 18.69
N ALA A 515 21.92 33.01 18.86
CA ALA A 515 21.01 33.32 19.98
C ALA A 515 19.53 32.97 19.68
N THR A 516 19.21 32.64 18.44
CA THR A 516 17.83 32.39 17.99
C THR A 516 17.71 31.04 17.29
N THR A 517 16.51 30.49 17.31
CA THR A 517 16.13 29.29 16.56
C THR A 517 16.29 29.51 15.05
N GLN A 518 16.74 28.49 14.33
CA GLN A 518 16.93 28.50 12.87
C GLN A 518 15.98 27.50 12.21
N SER A 519 15.40 27.88 11.05
CA SER A 519 14.45 27.05 10.32
C SER A 519 15.02 26.62 8.98
N PHE A 520 14.85 25.34 8.64
CA PHE A 520 15.36 24.73 7.42
C PHE A 520 14.29 23.87 6.74
N ASP A 521 13.98 24.16 5.48
CA ASP A 521 12.97 23.42 4.75
C ASP A 521 13.55 22.12 4.17
N VAL A 522 12.88 21.00 4.47
CA VAL A 522 13.09 19.74 3.77
C VAL A 522 12.22 19.77 2.52
N GLN A 523 12.87 19.82 1.36
CA GLN A 523 12.19 19.97 0.08
C GLN A 523 12.14 18.66 -0.69
N VAL A 524 11.01 18.43 -1.36
CA VAL A 524 10.80 17.29 -2.25
C VAL A 524 10.23 17.76 -3.59
N ARG A 525 10.21 16.86 -4.58
CA ARG A 525 9.41 17.01 -5.80
C ARG A 525 8.36 15.92 -5.83
N GLN A 526 7.15 16.28 -6.23
CA GLN A 526 6.16 15.27 -6.60
C GLN A 526 6.60 14.63 -7.91
N SER A 527 6.50 13.31 -8.01
CA SER A 527 6.97 12.59 -9.17
C SER A 527 6.16 11.35 -9.46
N VAL A 528 5.89 11.11 -10.74
CA VAL A 528 5.48 9.80 -11.26
C VAL A 528 6.40 9.31 -12.39
N ASN A 529 7.50 10.01 -12.70
CA ASN A 529 8.52 9.62 -13.69
C ASN A 529 9.83 10.41 -13.50
N ASP A 530 10.88 9.99 -14.19
CA ASP A 530 12.23 10.55 -13.98
C ASP A 530 12.39 12.00 -14.45
N LEU A 531 11.61 12.43 -15.46
CA LEU A 531 11.60 13.82 -15.90
C LEU A 531 11.07 14.74 -14.80
N GLU A 532 10.03 14.30 -14.11
CA GLU A 532 9.44 15.02 -12.99
C GLU A 532 10.40 15.16 -11.81
N ASN A 533 11.27 14.16 -11.56
CA ASN A 533 12.33 14.25 -10.54
C ASN A 533 13.29 15.45 -10.79
N ALA A 534 13.49 15.84 -12.06
CA ALA A 534 14.37 16.94 -12.40
C ALA A 534 13.64 18.28 -12.62
N THR A 535 12.38 18.24 -13.07
CA THR A 535 11.68 19.41 -13.61
C THR A 535 10.52 19.92 -12.76
N ASN A 536 9.86 19.08 -11.96
CA ASN A 536 8.74 19.53 -11.12
C ASN A 536 9.22 20.50 -10.03
N PRO A 537 8.46 21.56 -9.70
CA PRO A 537 8.89 22.54 -8.71
C PRO A 537 9.18 21.90 -7.35
N LEU A 538 10.19 22.42 -6.66
CA LEU A 538 10.46 22.06 -5.27
C LEU A 538 9.29 22.51 -4.40
N MET A 539 8.90 21.63 -3.48
CA MET A 539 7.92 21.93 -2.44
C MET A 539 8.48 21.60 -1.07
N THR A 540 8.18 22.43 -0.08
CA THR A 540 8.50 22.13 1.32
C THR A 540 7.58 20.99 1.79
N LEU A 541 8.18 19.88 2.24
CA LEU A 541 7.48 18.76 2.85
C LEU A 541 7.23 19.04 4.35
N LEU A 542 8.29 19.50 5.02
CA LEU A 542 8.31 19.87 6.44
C LEU A 542 9.44 20.88 6.69
N THR A 543 9.42 21.56 7.83
CA THR A 543 10.47 22.49 8.25
C THR A 543 11.14 21.98 9.53
N VAL A 544 12.46 21.86 9.53
CA VAL A 544 13.23 21.54 10.73
C VAL A 544 13.57 22.82 11.48
N VAL A 545 13.30 22.82 12.78
CA VAL A 545 13.51 23.94 13.69
C VAL A 545 14.66 23.59 14.63
N VAL A 546 15.82 24.20 14.43
CA VAL A 546 17.04 23.92 15.21
C VAL A 546 17.18 24.93 16.34
N GLU A 547 16.99 24.47 17.57
CA GLU A 547 17.05 25.32 18.76
C GLU A 547 18.48 25.82 19.04
N PRO A 548 18.65 27.08 19.50
CA PRO A 548 19.95 27.60 19.90
C PRO A 548 20.42 26.90 21.18
N GLY A 549 21.71 26.61 21.27
CA GLY A 549 22.28 25.99 22.46
C GLY A 549 23.58 25.25 22.21
N PRO A 550 24.21 24.71 23.28
CA PRO A 550 25.40 23.90 23.14
C PRO A 550 25.11 22.71 22.24
N ALA A 551 26.08 22.37 21.38
CA ALA A 551 25.98 21.19 20.53
C ALA A 551 25.78 19.93 21.40
N VAL A 552 24.89 19.05 20.95
CA VAL A 552 24.82 17.69 21.50
C VAL A 552 26.17 17.01 21.32
N THR A 553 26.57 16.16 22.28
CA THR A 553 27.85 15.46 22.29
C THR A 553 27.65 13.94 22.35
N GLY A 554 28.72 13.17 22.12
CA GLY A 554 28.69 11.71 22.16
C GLY A 554 27.88 11.10 21.01
N ASN A 555 27.31 9.91 21.26
CA ASN A 555 26.62 9.12 20.24
C ASN A 555 25.45 9.89 19.59
N ALA A 556 24.73 10.70 20.36
CA ALA A 556 23.62 11.51 19.86
C ALA A 556 24.02 12.64 18.88
N ALA A 557 25.32 12.88 18.67
CA ALA A 557 25.85 13.87 17.72
C ALA A 557 26.44 13.24 16.45
N THR A 558 26.35 11.91 16.32
CA THR A 558 27.04 11.14 15.27
C THR A 558 26.13 10.08 14.66
N PHE A 559 26.31 9.77 13.38
CA PHE A 559 25.71 8.57 12.83
C PHE A 559 26.36 7.33 13.44
N VAL A 560 25.55 6.30 13.67
CA VAL A 560 26.03 5.01 14.16
C VAL A 560 27.15 4.49 13.23
N PRO A 561 28.31 4.09 13.74
CA PRO A 561 29.39 3.58 12.91
C PRO A 561 29.00 2.23 12.29
N GLN A 562 29.59 1.89 11.16
CA GLN A 562 29.17 0.76 10.32
C GLN A 562 29.21 -0.60 11.04
N ASP A 563 30.18 -0.79 11.93
CA ASP A 563 30.36 -2.01 12.73
C ASP A 563 29.29 -2.18 13.82
N GLN A 564 28.55 -1.12 14.14
CA GLN A 564 27.44 -1.10 15.10
C GLN A 564 26.09 -0.79 14.44
N ALA A 565 26.11 -0.43 13.15
CA ALA A 565 24.90 -0.15 12.39
C ALA A 565 24.08 -1.45 12.26
N PRO A 566 22.75 -1.40 12.43
CA PRO A 566 21.93 -2.58 12.24
C PRO A 566 22.07 -3.10 10.82
N THR A 567 22.23 -4.42 10.69
CA THR A 567 22.37 -5.08 9.40
C THR A 567 21.08 -5.74 8.96
N GLN A 568 20.97 -5.95 7.66
CA GLN A 568 19.95 -6.78 7.04
C GLN A 568 19.77 -8.14 7.74
N PRO A 569 18.52 -8.62 7.94
CA PRO A 569 18.27 -9.92 8.53
C PRO A 569 18.86 -11.08 7.69
N PRO A 570 19.45 -12.13 8.30
CA PRO A 570 20.08 -13.23 7.56
C PRO A 570 19.19 -13.97 6.57
N PHE A 571 17.88 -14.09 6.83
CA PHE A 571 16.94 -14.73 5.90
C PHE A 571 16.65 -13.89 4.63
N LEU A 572 17.14 -12.65 4.58
CA LEU A 572 17.10 -11.76 3.43
C LEU A 572 18.47 -11.60 2.76
N THR A 573 19.39 -12.55 2.89
CA THR A 573 20.61 -12.54 2.05
C THR A 573 20.24 -12.62 0.56
N ASP A 574 21.13 -12.13 -0.30
CA ASP A 574 20.90 -12.06 -1.74
C ASP A 574 20.41 -13.39 -2.35
N VAL A 575 19.46 -13.30 -3.28
CA VAL A 575 18.98 -14.44 -4.06
C VAL A 575 19.96 -14.70 -5.21
N ILE A 576 20.72 -15.79 -5.09
CA ILE A 576 21.78 -16.14 -6.06
C ILE A 576 21.21 -16.91 -7.26
N ASP A 577 21.96 -16.92 -8.37
CA ASP A 577 21.51 -17.54 -9.63
C ASP A 577 21.15 -19.02 -9.47
N SER A 578 21.87 -19.77 -8.62
CA SER A 578 21.61 -21.19 -8.38
C SER A 578 20.36 -21.48 -7.55
N GLU A 579 19.73 -20.48 -6.91
CA GLU A 579 18.46 -20.65 -6.19
C GLU A 579 17.25 -20.57 -7.14
N ILE A 580 17.41 -19.92 -8.31
CA ILE A 580 16.30 -19.63 -9.22
C ILE A 580 15.74 -20.92 -9.81
N ALA A 581 14.46 -21.15 -9.54
CA ALA A 581 13.75 -22.38 -9.91
C ALA A 581 12.57 -22.11 -10.86
N GLY A 582 12.40 -20.87 -11.31
CA GLY A 582 11.39 -20.47 -12.27
C GLY A 582 11.56 -19.01 -12.68
N THR A 583 11.03 -18.69 -13.86
CA THR A 583 11.00 -17.32 -14.37
C THR A 583 9.61 -16.97 -14.88
N GLN A 584 9.30 -15.67 -14.85
CA GLN A 584 8.03 -15.16 -15.31
C GLN A 584 8.18 -13.79 -15.96
N THR A 585 7.29 -13.44 -16.89
CA THR A 585 7.17 -12.06 -17.39
C THR A 585 5.76 -11.57 -17.12
N ILE A 586 5.66 -10.43 -16.44
CA ILE A 586 4.39 -9.76 -16.15
C ILE A 586 4.41 -8.40 -16.84
N VAL A 587 3.35 -8.10 -17.58
CA VAL A 587 3.25 -6.88 -18.40
C VAL A 587 2.20 -5.95 -17.83
N PHE A 588 2.63 -4.77 -17.41
CA PHE A 588 1.80 -3.65 -17.02
C PHE A 588 1.62 -2.72 -18.22
N GLU A 589 0.36 -2.40 -18.53
CA GLU A 589 0.07 -1.57 -19.69
C GLU A 589 -1.15 -0.68 -19.49
N SER A 590 -1.11 0.47 -20.17
CA SER A 590 -2.23 1.41 -20.26
C SER A 590 -2.73 1.38 -21.71
N VAL A 591 -3.82 0.67 -21.98
CA VAL A 591 -4.36 0.51 -23.34
C VAL A 591 -5.54 1.42 -23.59
N ALA A 592 -5.74 1.84 -24.85
CA ALA A 592 -6.95 2.57 -25.22
C ALA A 592 -8.19 1.69 -24.99
N PRO A 593 -9.34 2.26 -24.60
CA PRO A 593 -10.56 1.49 -24.40
C PRO A 593 -10.99 0.76 -25.69
N ASN A 594 -11.44 -0.48 -25.54
CA ASN A 594 -11.99 -1.31 -26.62
C ASN A 594 -13.38 -1.86 -26.22
N PRO A 595 -14.47 -1.56 -26.97
CA PRO A 595 -14.51 -0.75 -28.18
C PRO A 595 -14.21 0.73 -27.92
N ALA A 596 -13.72 1.42 -28.95
CA ALA A 596 -13.52 2.86 -28.89
C ALA A 596 -14.86 3.57 -28.57
N PRO A 597 -14.83 4.68 -27.82
CA PRO A 597 -16.03 5.48 -27.55
C PRO A 597 -16.74 5.94 -28.84
N PRO A 598 -18.08 6.08 -28.83
CA PRO A 598 -18.79 6.74 -29.92
C PRO A 598 -18.28 8.16 -30.16
N ALA A 599 -18.29 8.61 -31.41
CA ALA A 599 -17.85 9.96 -31.78
C ALA A 599 -18.61 11.04 -30.97
N GLY A 600 -17.88 11.99 -30.39
CA GLY A 600 -18.44 13.06 -29.54
C GLY A 600 -18.54 12.71 -28.05
N VAL A 601 -18.29 11.46 -27.67
CA VAL A 601 -18.12 11.04 -26.26
C VAL A 601 -16.63 11.12 -25.93
N LYS A 602 -16.26 11.89 -24.88
CA LYS A 602 -14.88 11.84 -24.38
C LYS A 602 -14.57 10.41 -23.98
N ALA A 603 -13.49 9.84 -24.53
CA ALA A 603 -13.15 8.45 -24.32
C ALA A 603 -13.20 8.06 -22.85
N PRO A 604 -13.77 6.88 -22.50
CA PRO A 604 -13.43 6.26 -21.23
C PRO A 604 -11.91 6.10 -21.21
N PHE A 605 -11.32 6.19 -20.03
CA PHE A 605 -9.88 6.36 -19.85
C PHE A 605 -9.08 5.20 -20.43
N THR A 606 -7.76 5.40 -20.51
CA THR A 606 -6.83 4.29 -20.71
C THR A 606 -7.13 3.19 -19.70
N GLN A 607 -7.43 2.00 -20.20
CA GLN A 607 -7.63 0.81 -19.39
C GLN A 607 -6.27 0.43 -18.80
N GLN A 608 -6.24 0.24 -17.49
CA GLN A 608 -5.03 -0.17 -16.78
C GLN A 608 -5.12 -1.68 -16.58
N THR A 609 -4.15 -2.41 -17.10
CA THR A 609 -4.21 -3.87 -17.15
C THR A 609 -2.88 -4.50 -16.78
N ILE A 610 -2.97 -5.74 -16.31
CA ILE A 610 -1.84 -6.66 -16.16
C ILE A 610 -2.05 -7.81 -17.14
N ASN A 611 -1.05 -8.10 -17.97
CA ASN A 611 -1.11 -9.11 -19.04
C ASN A 611 -2.33 -8.94 -19.97
N GLY A 612 -2.69 -7.69 -20.30
CA GLY A 612 -3.84 -7.35 -21.13
C GLY A 612 -5.20 -7.52 -20.45
N GLN A 613 -5.25 -7.86 -19.16
CA GLN A 613 -6.49 -8.11 -18.42
C GLN A 613 -6.68 -7.09 -17.30
N LYS A 614 -7.94 -6.67 -17.09
CA LYS A 614 -8.35 -5.94 -15.89
C LYS A 614 -8.59 -6.96 -14.77
N PHE A 615 -8.35 -6.55 -13.53
CA PHE A 615 -8.69 -7.33 -12.35
C PHE A 615 -10.17 -7.74 -12.35
N ASP A 616 -10.41 -9.04 -12.25
CA ASP A 616 -11.73 -9.66 -12.14
C ASP A 616 -11.82 -10.63 -10.94
N GLY A 617 -10.75 -10.74 -10.15
CA GLY A 617 -10.63 -11.66 -9.02
C GLY A 617 -10.15 -13.06 -9.39
N ASN A 618 -9.95 -13.37 -10.68
CA ASN A 618 -9.39 -14.66 -11.09
C ASN A 618 -7.89 -14.74 -10.81
N ILE A 619 -7.40 -15.98 -10.67
CA ILE A 619 -5.97 -16.26 -10.49
C ILE A 619 -5.25 -15.98 -11.81
N GLY A 620 -4.32 -15.02 -11.78
CA GLY A 620 -3.45 -14.77 -12.93
C GLY A 620 -2.17 -15.58 -12.88
N GLU A 621 -1.53 -15.66 -11.70
CA GLU A 621 -0.24 -16.33 -11.56
C GLU A 621 -0.28 -17.43 -10.49
N VAL A 622 0.30 -18.59 -10.80
CA VAL A 622 0.43 -19.72 -9.86
C VAL A 622 1.90 -20.04 -9.63
N ILE A 623 2.31 -20.03 -8.37
CA ILE A 623 3.70 -20.21 -7.95
C ILE A 623 3.81 -21.36 -6.97
N LEU A 624 4.89 -22.13 -7.08
CA LEU A 624 5.17 -23.18 -6.11
C LEU A 624 5.82 -22.60 -4.85
N LEU A 625 5.33 -23.05 -3.70
CA LEU A 625 5.97 -22.85 -2.41
C LEU A 625 7.39 -23.41 -2.42
N ASN A 626 8.27 -22.79 -1.63
CA ASN A 626 9.67 -23.14 -1.46
C ASN A 626 10.48 -23.03 -2.75
N ARG A 627 10.20 -21.99 -3.55
CA ARG A 627 10.94 -21.66 -4.76
C ARG A 627 11.39 -20.21 -4.74
N ALA A 628 12.63 -19.98 -5.20
CA ALA A 628 13.02 -18.65 -5.65
C ALA A 628 12.63 -18.48 -7.12
N GLN A 629 12.12 -17.30 -7.46
CA GLN A 629 11.67 -16.96 -8.81
C GLN A 629 12.39 -15.69 -9.27
N GLU A 630 12.65 -15.59 -10.57
CA GLU A 630 13.05 -14.34 -11.22
C GLU A 630 11.94 -13.84 -12.15
N TRP A 631 11.37 -12.68 -11.86
CA TRP A 631 10.28 -12.11 -12.67
C TRP A 631 10.77 -10.89 -13.42
N LYS A 632 10.46 -10.81 -14.71
CA LYS A 632 10.60 -9.60 -15.53
C LYS A 632 9.29 -8.82 -15.48
N ILE A 633 9.30 -7.68 -14.82
CA ILE A 633 8.15 -6.77 -14.72
C ILE A 633 8.31 -5.69 -15.79
N VAL A 634 7.43 -5.74 -16.79
CA VAL A 634 7.48 -4.92 -18.00
C VAL A 634 6.44 -3.82 -17.92
N ASN A 635 6.81 -2.60 -18.30
CA ASN A 635 5.93 -1.45 -18.39
C ASN A 635 5.86 -0.95 -19.84
N ARG A 636 4.66 -0.97 -20.41
CA ARG A 636 4.39 -0.49 -21.77
C ARG A 636 3.77 0.91 -21.80
N THR A 637 3.59 1.57 -20.66
CA THR A 637 3.16 2.98 -20.64
C THR A 637 4.30 3.87 -21.12
N THR A 638 4.02 4.75 -22.09
CA THR A 638 5.05 5.52 -22.82
C THR A 638 4.84 7.02 -22.81
N ASN A 639 5.82 7.77 -23.32
CA ASN A 639 5.71 9.19 -23.67
C ASN A 639 4.53 9.55 -24.60
N ALA A 640 4.03 8.60 -25.41
CA ALA A 640 2.86 8.80 -26.25
C ALA A 640 1.53 8.42 -25.56
N SER A 641 1.59 7.82 -24.37
CA SER A 641 0.41 7.47 -23.58
C SER A 641 -0.23 8.74 -22.98
N GLN A 642 -1.53 8.69 -22.69
CA GLN A 642 -2.18 9.70 -21.84
C GLN A 642 -2.34 9.11 -20.43
N PRO A 643 -1.85 9.78 -19.37
CA PRO A 643 -1.39 11.18 -19.28
C PRO A 643 0.11 11.43 -19.57
N GLY A 644 0.89 10.43 -19.99
CA GLY A 644 2.31 10.55 -20.33
C GLY A 644 3.09 9.31 -19.89
N PRO A 645 4.43 9.38 -19.82
CA PRO A 645 5.23 8.31 -19.24
C PRO A 645 4.97 8.23 -17.73
N ILE A 646 4.75 7.01 -17.23
CA ILE A 646 4.47 6.74 -15.81
C ILE A 646 5.34 5.59 -15.35
N ASN A 647 6.14 5.84 -14.32
CA ASN A 647 6.86 4.80 -13.60
C ASN A 647 5.90 4.19 -12.56
N HIS A 648 5.13 3.17 -12.95
CA HIS A 648 4.13 2.57 -12.07
C HIS A 648 4.81 1.92 -10.85
N PRO A 649 4.44 2.26 -9.61
CA PRO A 649 4.98 1.55 -8.45
C PRO A 649 4.40 0.14 -8.39
N PHE A 650 5.18 -0.85 -8.79
CA PHE A 650 4.84 -2.27 -8.64
C PHE A 650 4.83 -2.63 -7.17
N HIS A 651 3.73 -3.19 -6.66
CA HIS A 651 3.63 -3.76 -5.33
C HIS A 651 3.31 -5.27 -5.41
N ILE A 652 3.93 -6.06 -4.54
CA ILE A 652 3.59 -7.46 -4.26
C ILE A 652 3.35 -7.66 -2.77
N HIS A 653 2.26 -8.33 -2.42
CA HIS A 653 1.94 -8.66 -1.03
C HIS A 653 2.82 -9.78 -0.49
N ILE A 654 2.98 -9.84 0.85
CA ILE A 654 3.70 -10.85 1.64
C ILE A 654 5.22 -10.93 1.37
N ASN A 655 5.62 -11.13 0.12
CA ASN A 655 6.98 -11.47 -0.26
C ASN A 655 7.75 -10.23 -0.73
N PRO A 656 8.79 -9.77 -0.02
CA PRO A 656 9.69 -8.77 -0.55
C PRO A 656 10.53 -9.36 -1.70
N PHE A 657 11.14 -8.50 -2.51
CA PHE A 657 11.97 -8.88 -3.65
C PHE A 657 13.21 -8.01 -3.77
N GLN A 658 14.22 -8.50 -4.47
CA GLN A 658 15.41 -7.75 -4.87
C GLN A 658 15.33 -7.36 -6.34
N VAL A 659 15.69 -6.13 -6.68
CA VAL A 659 15.85 -5.73 -8.09
C VAL A 659 17.25 -6.13 -8.57
N VAL A 660 17.33 -6.77 -9.74
CA VAL A 660 18.59 -7.34 -10.27
C VAL A 660 19.00 -6.79 -11.63
N GLU A 661 18.07 -6.17 -12.35
CA GLU A 661 18.31 -5.54 -13.66
C GLU A 661 17.22 -4.48 -13.86
N ILE A 662 17.57 -3.33 -14.42
CA ILE A 662 16.65 -2.22 -14.71
C ILE A 662 16.95 -1.75 -16.12
N PHE A 663 15.94 -1.74 -16.98
CA PHE A 663 16.02 -1.13 -18.30
C PHE A 663 15.00 0.01 -18.39
N ASP A 664 15.52 1.24 -18.41
CA ASP A 664 14.72 2.43 -18.64
C ASP A 664 15.08 3.04 -20.01
N PRO A 665 14.28 2.79 -21.07
CA PRO A 665 14.53 3.39 -22.39
C PRO A 665 14.34 4.92 -22.37
N GLN A 666 13.76 5.47 -21.31
CA GLN A 666 13.66 6.90 -21.06
C GLN A 666 14.68 7.42 -20.06
N ALA A 667 15.66 6.65 -19.60
CA ALA A 667 16.65 7.13 -18.63
C ALA A 667 17.27 8.48 -19.05
N PRO A 668 17.37 9.46 -18.15
CA PRO A 668 18.06 10.71 -18.46
C PRO A 668 19.56 10.46 -18.66
N TYR A 669 20.15 11.11 -19.65
CA TYR A 669 21.60 11.25 -19.73
C TYR A 669 22.06 12.14 -18.58
N LEU A 670 22.97 11.62 -17.74
CA LEU A 670 23.56 12.34 -16.64
C LEU A 670 24.88 12.96 -17.10
N ASP A 671 25.03 14.27 -16.89
CA ASP A 671 26.27 14.97 -17.17
C ASP A 671 27.42 14.36 -16.30
N PRO A 672 28.55 13.93 -16.90
CA PRO A 672 29.61 13.23 -16.17
C PRO A 672 30.27 14.04 -15.04
N THR A 673 30.13 15.36 -15.06
CA THR A 673 30.73 16.25 -14.05
C THR A 673 29.75 16.49 -12.91
N THR A 674 28.51 16.85 -13.24
CA THR A 674 27.50 17.27 -12.26
C THR A 674 26.63 16.13 -11.77
N HIS A 675 26.63 14.99 -12.47
CA HIS A 675 25.74 13.83 -12.25
C HIS A 675 24.25 14.21 -12.28
N LYS A 676 23.90 15.28 -12.99
CA LYS A 676 22.52 15.77 -13.13
C LYS A 676 22.01 15.53 -14.54
N PRO A 677 20.68 15.32 -14.72
CA PRO A 677 20.07 15.27 -16.04
C PRO A 677 20.34 16.53 -16.85
N VAL A 678 20.70 16.36 -18.12
CA VAL A 678 20.82 17.48 -19.07
C VAL A 678 19.43 17.88 -19.56
N ILE A 679 18.91 18.98 -19.03
CA ILE A 679 17.56 19.48 -19.34
C ILE A 679 17.58 20.31 -20.62
N ILE A 680 16.64 20.00 -21.53
CA ILE A 680 16.35 20.74 -22.74
C ILE A 680 15.24 21.76 -22.40
N PRO A 681 15.54 23.06 -22.39
CA PRO A 681 14.52 24.08 -22.13
C PRO A 681 13.50 24.13 -23.28
N PRO A 682 12.26 24.55 -23.02
CA PRO A 682 11.28 24.73 -24.08
C PRO A 682 11.76 25.78 -25.09
N PRO A 683 11.49 25.62 -26.40
CA PRO A 683 12.00 26.49 -27.47
C PRO A 683 11.53 27.97 -27.40
N SER A 684 10.53 28.28 -26.56
CA SER A 684 9.99 29.62 -26.35
C SER A 684 9.51 29.77 -24.90
N PRO A 685 9.68 30.95 -24.26
CA PRO A 685 9.15 31.23 -22.92
C PRO A 685 7.61 31.28 -22.86
N ASN A 686 6.91 31.21 -24.00
CA ASN A 686 5.45 31.12 -24.03
C ASN A 686 4.92 30.38 -25.26
N PRO A 687 4.75 29.05 -25.16
CA PRO A 687 3.55 28.41 -25.70
C PRO A 687 2.92 27.53 -24.63
N LYS A 688 1.61 27.61 -24.48
CA LYS A 688 0.80 26.92 -23.46
C LYS A 688 0.89 25.38 -23.45
N ASN A 689 1.76 24.75 -24.25
CA ASN A 689 1.80 23.31 -24.50
C ASN A 689 3.21 22.69 -24.73
N VAL A 690 4.33 23.42 -24.60
CA VAL A 690 5.67 22.81 -24.75
C VAL A 690 6.35 22.73 -23.38
N LYS A 691 6.52 21.51 -22.86
CA LYS A 691 7.17 21.24 -21.57
C LYS A 691 8.69 21.09 -21.76
N ALA A 692 9.44 21.27 -20.67
CA ALA A 692 10.84 20.86 -20.63
C ALA A 692 10.95 19.35 -20.91
N ASP A 693 12.06 18.93 -21.52
CA ASP A 693 12.43 17.53 -21.73
C ASP A 693 13.90 17.36 -21.27
N TYR A 694 14.45 16.15 -21.34
CA TYR A 694 15.88 15.92 -21.15
C TYR A 694 16.51 15.18 -22.32
N VAL A 695 17.83 15.27 -22.41
CA VAL A 695 18.63 14.38 -23.25
C VAL A 695 18.53 12.96 -22.68
N ARG A 696 18.09 12.00 -23.48
CA ARG A 696 17.97 10.58 -23.06
C ARG A 696 19.31 9.86 -23.16
N LEU A 697 19.56 8.90 -22.28
CA LEU A 697 20.71 7.99 -22.36
C LEU A 697 20.66 7.14 -23.63
N TYR A 698 19.45 6.72 -24.01
CA TYR A 698 19.18 5.91 -25.19
C TYR A 698 18.70 6.73 -26.38
N VAL A 699 19.29 6.49 -27.55
CA VAL A 699 18.89 7.07 -28.83
C VAL A 699 18.54 5.96 -29.82
N THR A 700 17.67 6.23 -30.79
CA THR A 700 17.24 5.20 -31.76
C THR A 700 18.03 5.16 -33.07
N SER A 701 19.06 6.01 -33.20
CA SER A 701 19.99 5.96 -34.32
C SER A 701 21.38 6.42 -33.89
N ALA A 702 22.41 5.83 -34.49
CA ALA A 702 23.79 6.22 -34.20
C ALA A 702 24.06 7.71 -34.52
N ALA A 703 23.43 8.24 -35.56
CA ALA A 703 23.53 9.64 -35.95
C ALA A 703 22.88 10.61 -34.96
N ALA A 704 21.97 10.13 -34.09
CA ALA A 704 21.32 10.94 -33.07
C ALA A 704 22.13 11.05 -31.76
N LYS A 705 23.26 10.34 -31.64
CA LYS A 705 24.17 10.53 -30.50
C LYS A 705 24.71 11.94 -30.49
N THR A 706 24.48 12.63 -29.39
CA THR A 706 24.90 14.00 -29.13
C THR A 706 25.91 14.07 -27.97
N TYR A 707 25.96 13.06 -27.11
CA TYR A 707 26.87 12.97 -25.97
C TYR A 707 27.60 11.62 -25.92
N ASP A 708 28.84 11.66 -25.44
CA ASP A 708 29.62 10.46 -25.16
C ASP A 708 28.98 9.65 -24.03
N GLY A 709 28.85 8.34 -24.24
CA GLY A 709 28.15 7.42 -23.32
C GLY A 709 26.71 7.10 -23.71
N GLN A 710 26.11 7.80 -24.68
CA GLN A 710 24.78 7.45 -25.18
C GLN A 710 24.78 6.10 -25.94
N CYS A 711 23.69 5.37 -25.80
CA CYS A 711 23.51 4.02 -26.33
C CYS A 711 22.51 4.01 -27.49
N VAL A 712 22.77 3.20 -28.52
CA VAL A 712 21.80 3.03 -29.63
C VAL A 712 20.88 1.86 -29.31
N LEU A 713 19.57 2.10 -29.38
CA LEU A 713 18.54 1.07 -29.42
C LEU A 713 18.04 0.97 -30.85
N ASP A 714 17.95 -0.23 -31.39
CA ASP A 714 17.26 -0.46 -32.66
C ASP A 714 15.78 -0.74 -32.34
N PRO A 715 14.83 0.12 -32.77
CA PRO A 715 13.41 -0.13 -32.54
C PRO A 715 12.87 -1.37 -33.27
N LEU A 716 13.58 -1.92 -34.26
CA LEU A 716 13.18 -3.10 -35.01
C LEU A 716 13.88 -4.39 -34.52
N ASP A 717 14.82 -4.27 -33.58
CA ASP A 717 15.53 -5.42 -32.99
C ASP A 717 15.43 -5.38 -31.45
N GLU A 718 14.50 -6.18 -30.92
CA GLU A 718 14.27 -6.32 -29.48
C GLU A 718 15.51 -6.81 -28.71
N SER A 719 16.48 -7.46 -29.36
CA SER A 719 17.71 -7.91 -28.71
C SER A 719 18.59 -6.75 -28.22
N THR A 720 18.33 -5.53 -28.74
CA THR A 720 18.96 -4.29 -28.32
C THR A 720 18.27 -3.66 -27.09
N TRP A 721 17.05 -4.07 -26.75
CA TRP A 721 16.23 -3.49 -25.66
C TRP A 721 16.64 -4.02 -24.28
N LYS A 722 17.85 -3.64 -23.88
CA LYS A 722 18.47 -4.07 -22.63
C LYS A 722 19.38 -2.96 -22.10
N PRO A 723 19.74 -3.02 -20.80
CA PRO A 723 20.66 -2.07 -20.21
C PRO A 723 21.97 -2.05 -20.99
N CYS A 724 22.48 -0.86 -21.30
CA CYS A 724 23.77 -0.75 -21.97
C CYS A 724 24.90 -0.65 -20.94
N ALA A 725 26.16 -0.82 -21.38
CA ALA A 725 27.30 -0.94 -20.48
C ALA A 725 27.54 0.27 -19.54
N GLY A 726 26.96 1.44 -19.84
CA GLY A 726 27.05 2.65 -19.02
C GLY A 726 25.81 2.95 -18.15
N ASP A 727 24.76 2.14 -18.25
CA ASP A 727 23.54 2.32 -17.45
C ASP A 727 23.75 1.74 -16.04
N PRO A 728 23.59 2.52 -14.94
CA PRO A 728 23.74 2.02 -13.59
C PRO A 728 22.80 0.84 -13.29
N GLN A 729 23.38 -0.34 -13.05
CA GLN A 729 22.61 -1.54 -12.71
C GLN A 729 22.74 -1.90 -11.23
N PRO A 730 21.71 -2.54 -10.63
CA PRO A 730 21.84 -3.13 -9.32
C PRO A 730 23.04 -4.08 -9.24
N GLY A 731 23.82 -3.98 -8.17
CA GLY A 731 24.97 -4.86 -7.95
C GLY A 731 24.58 -6.35 -7.85
N LYS A 732 25.55 -7.25 -8.01
CA LYS A 732 25.33 -8.69 -7.78
C LYS A 732 25.25 -9.07 -6.30
N THR A 733 25.81 -8.23 -5.43
CA THR A 733 25.87 -8.44 -3.99
C THR A 733 25.39 -7.21 -3.25
N GLY A 734 24.82 -7.40 -2.06
CA GLY A 734 24.31 -6.34 -1.22
C GLY A 734 23.13 -5.63 -1.87
N ARG A 735 22.21 -6.35 -2.50
CA ARG A 735 21.04 -5.75 -3.14
C ARG A 735 20.04 -5.26 -2.09
N ILE A 736 19.33 -4.19 -2.42
CA ILE A 736 18.26 -3.65 -1.60
C ILE A 736 17.01 -4.53 -1.79
N TRP A 737 16.29 -4.80 -0.70
CA TRP A 737 14.97 -5.42 -0.75
C TRP A 737 13.89 -4.37 -0.79
N TRP A 738 12.86 -4.68 -1.55
CA TRP A 738 11.71 -3.85 -1.83
C TRP A 738 10.46 -4.71 -1.65
N ASP A 739 9.34 -4.10 -1.37
CA ASP A 739 8.04 -4.66 -1.73
C ASP A 739 7.28 -3.71 -2.66
N VAL A 740 7.80 -2.50 -2.88
CA VAL A 740 7.33 -1.53 -3.86
C VAL A 740 8.49 -0.99 -4.69
N PHE A 741 8.41 -1.06 -6.02
CA PHE A 741 9.42 -0.49 -6.90
C PHE A 741 8.82 0.23 -8.11
N GLY A 742 9.28 1.44 -8.41
CA GLY A 742 8.84 2.22 -9.57
C GLY A 742 9.34 1.60 -10.86
N MET A 743 8.48 0.92 -11.61
CA MET A 743 8.86 0.26 -12.87
C MET A 743 9.10 1.31 -13.96
N PRO A 744 10.27 1.37 -14.62
CA PRO A 744 10.55 2.41 -15.61
C PRO A 744 9.54 2.40 -16.77
N SER A 745 9.19 3.56 -17.30
CA SER A 745 8.24 3.68 -18.41
C SER A 745 8.88 3.41 -19.78
N GLY A 746 8.09 2.91 -20.72
CA GLY A 746 8.53 2.66 -22.08
C GLY A 746 8.70 3.91 -22.94
N LEU A 747 9.35 3.75 -24.09
CA LEU A 747 9.54 4.79 -25.10
C LEU A 747 8.75 4.43 -26.35
N SER A 748 7.87 5.33 -26.80
CA SER A 748 7.21 5.23 -28.11
C SER A 748 8.03 5.99 -29.14
N VAL A 749 8.40 5.30 -30.22
CA VAL A 749 9.11 5.87 -31.38
C VAL A 749 8.37 5.53 -32.67
N THR A 750 8.55 6.35 -33.71
CA THR A 750 7.92 6.10 -35.01
C THR A 750 8.97 5.60 -36.00
N VAL A 751 8.74 4.43 -36.58
CA VAL A 751 9.53 3.86 -37.68
C VAL A 751 8.59 3.54 -38.83
N ASP A 752 8.90 4.03 -40.03
CA ASP A 752 8.08 3.86 -41.23
C ASP A 752 6.59 4.18 -41.01
N ASN A 753 6.31 5.31 -40.34
CA ASN A 753 4.97 5.78 -39.95
C ASN A 753 4.19 4.85 -39.00
N LYS A 754 4.85 3.87 -38.36
CA LYS A 754 4.25 2.99 -37.35
C LYS A 754 4.84 3.28 -35.97
N PRO A 755 3.99 3.44 -34.93
CA PRO A 755 4.48 3.54 -33.57
C PRO A 755 5.00 2.19 -33.10
N ILE A 756 6.21 2.18 -32.55
CA ILE A 756 6.85 1.05 -31.90
C ILE A 756 7.03 1.42 -30.42
N VAL A 757 6.60 0.52 -29.54
CA VAL A 757 6.77 0.65 -28.09
C VAL A 757 7.96 -0.17 -27.66
N ILE A 758 9.03 0.51 -27.25
CA ILE A 758 10.17 -0.07 -26.54
C ILE A 758 9.80 -0.03 -25.05
N PRO A 759 9.52 -1.16 -24.39
CA PRO A 759 9.06 -1.14 -23.01
C PRO A 759 10.21 -0.83 -22.04
N GLY A 760 9.88 -0.21 -20.91
CA GLY A 760 10.74 -0.24 -19.73
C GLY A 760 10.52 -1.53 -18.94
N TYR A 761 11.50 -1.97 -18.16
CA TYR A 761 11.31 -3.10 -17.26
C TYR A 761 12.29 -3.10 -16.10
N PHE A 762 11.99 -3.89 -15.09
CA PHE A 762 13.00 -4.38 -14.15
C PHE A 762 12.86 -5.89 -14.00
N LYS A 763 13.94 -6.56 -13.61
CA LYS A 763 13.91 -7.94 -13.15
C LYS A 763 13.98 -7.96 -11.64
N MET A 764 13.13 -8.77 -11.02
CA MET A 764 13.14 -9.01 -9.59
C MET A 764 13.40 -10.45 -9.25
N ARG A 765 13.95 -10.69 -8.05
CA ARG A 765 14.07 -12.00 -7.45
C ARG A 765 13.40 -12.03 -6.09
N SER A 766 12.58 -13.05 -5.84
CA SER A 766 11.94 -13.25 -4.55
C SER A 766 11.90 -14.73 -4.19
N ARG A 767 11.76 -15.02 -2.89
CA ARG A 767 11.56 -16.36 -2.36
C ARG A 767 10.10 -16.50 -1.93
N PHE A 768 9.38 -17.38 -2.59
CA PHE A 768 7.99 -17.72 -2.27
C PHE A 768 8.00 -18.90 -1.29
N VAL A 769 8.14 -18.59 -0.01
CA VAL A 769 8.33 -19.57 1.07
C VAL A 769 7.29 -19.35 2.18
N ASP A 770 7.21 -20.31 3.10
CA ASP A 770 6.40 -20.30 4.33
C ASP A 770 4.88 -20.42 4.18
N TYR A 771 4.26 -19.55 3.37
CA TYR A 771 2.81 -19.44 3.28
C TYR A 771 2.28 -19.78 1.89
N THR A 772 1.23 -20.60 1.86
CA THR A 772 0.37 -20.83 0.70
C THR A 772 -0.85 -19.93 0.74
N GLY A 773 -1.50 -19.72 -0.40
CA GLY A 773 -2.75 -18.98 -0.51
C GLY A 773 -2.73 -17.94 -1.61
N GLN A 774 -3.78 -17.13 -1.64
CA GLN A 774 -3.99 -16.09 -2.64
C GLN A 774 -3.67 -14.72 -2.06
N TRP A 775 -2.93 -13.92 -2.81
CA TRP A 775 -2.69 -12.50 -2.57
C TRP A 775 -2.60 -11.77 -3.90
N VAL A 776 -2.21 -10.50 -3.90
CA VAL A 776 -2.20 -9.68 -5.11
C VAL A 776 -0.84 -9.05 -5.43
N ILE A 777 -0.67 -8.78 -6.72
CA ILE A 777 0.27 -7.79 -7.24
C ILE A 777 -0.53 -6.65 -7.87
N HIS A 778 -0.05 -5.42 -7.78
CA HIS A 778 -0.74 -4.28 -8.39
C HIS A 778 0.16 -3.06 -8.58
N CYS A 779 -0.35 -2.08 -9.33
CA CYS A 779 0.19 -0.73 -9.32
C CYS A 779 -0.26 0.00 -8.05
N HIS A 780 0.67 0.62 -7.33
CA HIS A 780 0.39 1.39 -6.11
C HIS A 780 0.05 2.87 -6.39
N ILE A 781 -0.16 3.24 -7.65
CA ILE A 781 -1.04 4.37 -7.97
C ILE A 781 -2.45 3.80 -7.80
N LEU A 782 -3.08 4.12 -6.67
CA LEU A 782 -4.32 3.47 -6.23
C LEU A 782 -5.46 3.62 -7.23
N ALA A 783 -5.45 4.70 -8.00
CA ALA A 783 -6.40 4.92 -9.08
C ALA A 783 -6.23 3.89 -10.21
N HIS A 784 -5.00 3.46 -10.50
CA HIS A 784 -4.75 2.39 -11.47
C HIS A 784 -5.15 1.03 -10.90
N GLU A 785 -4.84 0.77 -9.63
CA GLU A 785 -5.33 -0.43 -8.90
C GLU A 785 -6.85 -0.55 -8.97
N ASP A 786 -7.58 0.49 -8.55
CA ASP A 786 -9.05 0.51 -8.51
C ASP A 786 -9.67 0.31 -9.91
N ARG A 787 -8.99 0.69 -10.99
CA ARG A 787 -9.46 0.49 -12.38
C ARG A 787 -9.00 -0.81 -13.02
N GLY A 788 -8.39 -1.70 -12.24
CA GLY A 788 -8.08 -3.06 -12.66
C GLY A 788 -6.61 -3.38 -12.89
N MET A 789 -5.66 -2.48 -12.56
CA MET A 789 -4.22 -2.77 -12.64
C MET A 789 -3.73 -3.60 -11.44
N MET A 790 -4.41 -4.71 -11.20
CA MET A 790 -4.20 -5.64 -10.10
C MET A 790 -4.38 -7.06 -10.63
N ASN A 791 -3.69 -8.02 -10.04
CA ASN A 791 -3.75 -9.43 -10.43
C ASN A 791 -3.58 -10.32 -9.19
N VAL A 792 -4.23 -11.49 -9.17
CA VAL A 792 -4.10 -12.47 -8.09
C VAL A 792 -2.89 -13.38 -8.35
N VAL A 793 -2.05 -13.54 -7.33
CA VAL A 793 -0.99 -14.55 -7.26
C VAL A 793 -1.41 -15.62 -6.26
N GLU A 794 -1.37 -16.89 -6.67
CA GLU A 794 -1.61 -18.04 -5.81
C GLU A 794 -0.30 -18.81 -5.58
N VAL A 795 0.10 -18.95 -4.32
CA VAL A 795 1.17 -19.88 -3.94
C VAL A 795 0.58 -21.22 -3.50
N VAL A 796 0.96 -22.27 -4.22
CA VAL A 796 0.51 -23.66 -3.98
C VAL A 796 1.66 -24.51 -3.41
N PRO A 797 1.38 -25.49 -2.53
CA PRO A 797 2.44 -26.23 -1.84
C PRO A 797 3.19 -27.25 -2.71
N PHE A 798 2.67 -27.66 -3.87
CA PHE A 798 3.34 -28.52 -4.85
C PHE A 798 2.65 -28.37 -6.21
N LEU A 799 3.30 -28.88 -7.27
CA LEU A 799 2.77 -28.89 -8.64
C LEU A 799 1.46 -29.69 -8.68
N THR A 800 0.34 -28.99 -8.85
CA THR A 800 -0.90 -29.66 -9.24
C THR A 800 -0.66 -30.33 -10.60
N PRO A 801 -0.94 -31.64 -10.75
CA PRO A 801 -0.87 -32.29 -12.05
C PRO A 801 -2.08 -31.81 -12.86
N TYR A 802 -1.99 -30.66 -13.51
CA TYR A 802 -2.91 -30.32 -14.59
C TYR A 802 -2.28 -30.71 -15.92
N SER A 803 -2.94 -31.64 -16.62
CA SER A 803 -2.80 -31.78 -18.06
C SER A 803 -3.73 -30.78 -18.74
N HIS A 804 -3.19 -30.05 -19.72
CA HIS A 804 -3.99 -29.29 -20.67
C HIS A 804 -5.03 -30.19 -21.35
N HIS A 805 -6.30 -29.77 -21.36
CA HIS A 805 -7.25 -30.01 -22.44
C HIS A 805 -8.19 -28.83 -22.59
#